data_AF-A0AAD9NX17-F1
#
_entry.id   AF-A0AAD9NX17-F1
#
_cell.length_a   1.000
_cell.length_b   1.000
_cell.length_c   1.000
_cell.angle_alpha   90.00
_cell.angle_beta   90.00
_cell.angle_gamma   90.00
#
_symmetry.space_group_name_H-M   'P 1'
#
loop_
_entity.id
_entity.type
_entity.pdbx_description
1 polymer ?
#
loop_
_entity_poly.entity_id
_entity_poly.type
_entity_poly.pdbx_seq_one_letter_code
_entity_poly.pdbx_strand_id
1 'polypeptide(L)'
;MDRVAGYESWRTAAVPQDDVAVSHTLVGFATALDMVYHRLDAARRQRYVSKVAAMTEQLYTVSSSKWWGDSLLQNHVATNVVAILIGSLVVEQHNARARRWMARAVEMYERTMRFLALVDDGSLTEGVGYVGYTVRSLSQYVVLLRRHLGIDHTRHPWLRRHFDFYYYTTLPGLQFSVGLADCPATWFYGPESQLVFLDTFVLRQGHANWLAQQIRSRRGRPDPRSTSHRYTTLHTEFLWYDPSLSPRPPPHYREAELHYFSDWGVVTYRSAAITTSTSTFLSVKSGKLHGRAVYDSVHAAGGPEAVRVAWKHFNAGHEHPDQNSFTFSPGGRRVITDGLYGPKMSYLNNVLLLAPGNDSACTRPWTGQLGDCDHWLRWLGDEDGRAHGEVLTAQLISGVVFVVGEAAGAYHRSLRLSSVRRSLLLLAPNLLLVVDDIRVLADSHVTHVSAFFNNHERRFTPARHPAVSGVEVTFDDGEVGGVMWRSAGGQSPVADIVPRNYSSSRGPLTTSNVNVTYALEGRHTRLVHVVYGARAVPTSLRVVGDRVVITTARDSYNVTVRTSVTGVSLPLCSVVTSRHDTVTFYVVKPQTGSLTNSSPKVGNSDVNSADIGPALQPQRPLYERQRWPRNPQSVLQAPQSPLVRPLHELQRPLRDPSVQSGHVPLMFYLACTAVVLAYCRRGYSHRYKFIACSLITLSLISLSFYVH
;
A
#
# COMPACT_ATOMS: atom_id res chain seq x y z
N MET A 1 17.15 27.94 9.13
CA MET A 1 16.73 28.54 7.84
C MET A 1 17.86 29.32 7.18
N ASP A 2 18.54 30.25 7.87
CA ASP A 2 19.64 31.05 7.28
C ASP A 2 20.70 30.26 6.50
N ARG A 3 21.16 29.12 7.04
CA ARG A 3 22.11 28.20 6.36
C ARG A 3 21.55 27.63 5.06
N VAL A 4 20.34 27.07 5.12
CA VAL A 4 19.67 26.44 3.96
C VAL A 4 19.38 27.47 2.87
N ALA A 5 18.99 28.69 3.25
CA ALA A 5 18.81 29.80 2.31
C ALA A 5 20.13 30.27 1.67
N GLY A 6 21.26 30.01 2.31
CA GLY A 6 22.60 30.35 1.82
C GLY A 6 23.20 29.32 0.87
N TYR A 7 22.63 28.11 0.78
CA TYR A 7 23.09 27.13 -0.20
C TYR A 7 22.79 27.59 -1.61
N GLU A 8 23.81 27.51 -2.47
CA GLU A 8 23.67 27.79 -3.91
C GLU A 8 22.64 26.86 -4.53
N SER A 9 22.78 25.55 -4.30
CA SER A 9 21.88 24.50 -4.76
C SER A 9 21.31 23.68 -3.60
N TRP A 10 20.07 23.23 -3.73
CA TRP A 10 19.45 22.25 -2.84
C TRP A 10 19.55 20.81 -3.37
N ARG A 11 20.25 20.59 -4.48
CA ARG A 11 20.54 19.26 -5.01
C ARG A 11 21.64 18.58 -4.21
N THR A 12 21.58 17.26 -4.12
CA THR A 12 22.68 16.47 -3.56
C THR A 12 23.80 16.31 -4.57
N ALA A 13 25.05 16.48 -4.14
CA ALA A 13 26.23 16.29 -5.01
C ALA A 13 26.36 14.84 -5.52
N ALA A 14 25.90 13.85 -4.75
CA ALA A 14 25.98 12.43 -5.13
C ALA A 14 24.99 12.04 -6.25
N VAL A 15 23.85 12.73 -6.36
CA VAL A 15 22.79 12.44 -7.34
C VAL A 15 22.20 13.75 -7.86
N PRO A 16 22.96 14.57 -8.61
CA PRO A 16 22.54 15.92 -9.01
C PRO A 16 21.30 15.92 -9.92
N GLN A 17 21.04 14.82 -10.61
CA GLN A 17 19.91 14.64 -11.52
C GLN A 17 18.57 14.37 -10.83
N ASP A 18 18.58 14.03 -9.53
CA ASP A 18 17.38 13.74 -8.74
C ASP A 18 16.88 15.01 -8.03
N ASP A 19 15.59 15.28 -8.22
CA ASP A 19 14.89 16.46 -7.71
C ASP A 19 14.26 16.24 -6.33
N VAL A 20 14.21 14.99 -5.85
CA VAL A 20 13.57 14.65 -4.58
C VAL A 20 14.19 15.37 -3.38
N ALA A 21 15.52 15.51 -3.34
CA ALA A 21 16.20 16.25 -2.28
C ALA A 21 15.83 17.74 -2.26
N VAL A 22 15.68 18.35 -3.45
CA VAL A 22 15.21 19.73 -3.60
C VAL A 22 13.80 19.84 -3.05
N SER A 23 12.93 18.90 -3.38
CA SER A 23 11.54 18.87 -2.95
C SER A 23 11.37 18.73 -1.43
N HIS A 24 12.13 17.87 -0.78
CA HIS A 24 12.15 17.80 0.69
C HIS A 24 12.58 19.10 1.33
N THR A 25 13.64 19.71 0.79
CA THR A 25 14.16 20.98 1.29
C THR A 25 13.14 22.09 1.09
N LEU A 26 12.49 22.15 -0.08
CA LEU A 26 11.45 23.13 -0.40
C LEU A 26 10.23 23.00 0.50
N VAL A 27 9.68 21.78 0.66
CA VAL A 27 8.52 21.55 1.52
C VAL A 27 8.84 21.96 2.96
N GLY A 28 9.97 21.51 3.51
CA GLY A 28 10.36 21.84 4.88
C GLY A 28 10.61 23.33 5.08
N PHE A 29 11.32 23.98 4.15
CA PHE A 29 11.67 25.39 4.23
C PHE A 29 10.45 26.31 4.04
N ALA A 30 9.58 26.02 3.06
CA ALA A 30 8.37 26.79 2.81
C ALA A 30 7.37 26.64 3.97
N THR A 31 7.21 25.44 4.52
CA THR A 31 6.38 25.21 5.72
C THR A 31 6.92 25.97 6.93
N ALA A 32 8.23 25.93 7.17
CA ALA A 32 8.84 26.68 8.26
C ALA A 32 8.67 28.19 8.07
N LEU A 33 8.88 28.69 6.84
CA LEU A 33 8.69 30.10 6.50
C LEU A 33 7.29 30.58 6.81
N ASP A 34 6.25 29.84 6.40
CA ASP A 34 4.85 30.14 6.70
C ASP A 34 4.60 30.21 8.22
N MET A 35 5.05 29.20 8.97
CA MET A 35 4.85 29.12 10.43
C MET A 35 5.53 30.25 11.21
N VAL A 36 6.73 30.68 10.79
CA VAL A 36 7.51 31.70 11.53
C VAL A 36 7.51 33.08 10.88
N TYR A 37 6.77 33.30 9.79
CA TYR A 37 6.84 34.51 8.96
C TYR A 37 6.80 35.81 9.78
N HIS A 38 5.87 35.89 10.74
CA HIS A 38 5.67 37.04 11.63
C HIS A 38 6.87 37.36 12.53
N ARG A 39 7.74 36.38 12.81
CA ARG A 39 8.93 36.54 13.67
C ARG A 39 10.19 36.94 12.89
N LEU A 40 10.13 36.93 11.57
CA LEU A 40 11.27 37.27 10.71
C LEU A 40 11.34 38.78 10.49
N ASP A 41 12.57 39.31 10.44
CA ASP A 41 12.84 40.67 9.95
C ASP A 41 12.60 40.77 8.43
N ALA A 42 12.49 42.00 7.93
CA ALA A 42 12.16 42.26 6.52
C ALA A 42 13.19 41.66 5.54
N ALA A 43 14.47 41.72 5.89
CA ALA A 43 15.55 41.19 5.07
C ALA A 43 15.45 39.66 4.93
N ARG A 44 15.21 38.96 6.04
CA ARG A 44 14.98 37.50 6.05
C ARG A 44 13.71 37.13 5.30
N ARG A 45 12.60 37.84 5.49
CA ARG A 45 11.36 37.59 4.73
C ARG A 45 11.60 37.67 3.24
N GLN A 46 12.19 38.77 2.76
CA GLN A 46 12.50 38.95 1.35
C GLN A 46 13.43 37.84 0.82
N ARG A 47 14.54 37.59 1.52
CA ARG A 47 15.51 36.57 1.11
C ARG A 47 14.89 35.17 1.04
N TYR A 48 14.08 34.80 2.04
CA TYR A 48 13.50 33.47 2.13
C TYR A 48 12.38 33.27 1.11
N VAL A 49 11.49 34.26 0.92
CA VAL A 49 10.46 34.23 -0.13
C VAL A 49 11.09 34.10 -1.51
N SER A 50 12.12 34.90 -1.80
CA SER A 50 12.85 34.82 -3.08
C SER A 50 13.48 33.45 -3.30
N LYS A 51 14.05 32.83 -2.25
CA LYS A 51 14.63 31.49 -2.35
C LYS A 51 13.56 30.43 -2.62
N VAL A 52 12.42 30.47 -1.92
CA VAL A 52 11.28 29.56 -2.17
C VAL A 52 10.77 29.72 -3.60
N ALA A 53 10.60 30.96 -4.07
CA ALA A 53 10.16 31.22 -5.44
C ALA A 53 11.13 30.66 -6.48
N ALA A 54 12.44 30.87 -6.32
CA ALA A 54 13.45 30.36 -7.24
C ALA A 54 13.47 28.83 -7.31
N MET A 55 13.38 28.16 -6.15
CA MET A 55 13.39 26.68 -6.09
C MET A 55 12.08 26.07 -6.61
N THR A 56 10.95 26.74 -6.37
CA THR A 56 9.65 26.36 -6.96
C THR A 56 9.66 26.48 -8.47
N GLU A 57 10.19 27.60 -8.99
CA GLU A 57 10.34 27.82 -10.43
C GLU A 57 11.24 26.78 -11.08
N GLN A 58 12.34 26.42 -10.42
CA GLN A 58 13.26 25.38 -10.90
C GLN A 58 12.53 24.04 -11.06
N LEU A 59 11.83 23.57 -10.01
CA LEU A 59 11.06 22.33 -10.07
C LEU A 59 9.95 22.38 -11.12
N TYR A 60 9.21 23.49 -11.19
CA TYR A 60 8.19 23.70 -12.21
C TYR A 60 8.78 23.59 -13.63
N THR A 61 9.91 24.24 -13.88
CA THR A 61 10.55 24.27 -15.20
C THR A 61 11.01 22.89 -15.65
N VAL A 62 11.62 22.11 -14.75
CA VAL A 62 12.07 20.76 -15.11
C VAL A 62 10.92 19.74 -15.16
N SER A 63 9.75 20.05 -14.58
CA SER A 63 8.57 19.16 -14.60
C SER A 63 7.99 18.92 -16.00
N SER A 64 8.42 19.67 -17.02
CA SER A 64 8.02 19.45 -18.42
C SER A 64 8.99 18.57 -19.21
N SER A 65 10.19 18.33 -18.69
CA SER A 65 11.25 17.59 -19.39
C SER A 65 11.77 16.37 -18.63
N LYS A 66 11.53 16.30 -17.32
CA LYS A 66 11.89 15.14 -16.49
C LYS A 66 10.78 14.09 -16.53
N TRP A 67 11.18 12.81 -16.45
CA TRP A 67 10.26 11.66 -16.45
C TRP A 67 9.20 11.72 -15.33
N TRP A 68 9.56 12.27 -14.16
CA TRP A 68 8.63 12.43 -13.04
C TRP A 68 7.56 13.50 -13.33
N GLY A 69 7.71 14.29 -14.39
CA GLY A 69 6.68 15.21 -14.85
C GLY A 69 5.41 14.53 -15.37
N ASP A 70 5.49 13.26 -15.77
CA ASP A 70 4.40 12.54 -16.44
C ASP A 70 4.12 11.13 -15.88
N SER A 71 4.96 10.60 -14.98
CA SER A 71 4.82 9.25 -14.41
C SER A 71 3.80 9.19 -13.27
N LEU A 72 2.52 9.00 -13.59
CA LEU A 72 1.43 8.97 -12.61
C LEU A 72 1.67 7.93 -11.52
N LEU A 73 1.11 8.18 -10.33
CA LEU A 73 1.13 7.32 -9.12
C LEU A 73 2.51 7.11 -8.45
N GLN A 74 3.61 7.36 -9.17
CA GLN A 74 4.98 7.15 -8.73
C GLN A 74 5.40 8.13 -7.62
N ASN A 75 6.19 7.66 -6.64
CA ASN A 75 6.53 8.44 -5.44
C ASN A 75 7.32 9.75 -5.67
N HIS A 76 8.20 9.84 -6.67
CA HIS A 76 8.92 11.07 -7.05
C HIS A 76 7.92 12.12 -7.57
N VAL A 77 6.92 11.70 -8.34
CA VAL A 77 5.90 12.62 -8.87
C VAL A 77 5.11 13.21 -7.73
N ALA A 78 4.59 12.37 -6.83
CA ALA A 78 3.88 12.85 -5.65
C ALA A 78 4.76 13.84 -4.84
N THR A 79 6.01 13.49 -4.59
CA THR A 79 6.93 14.31 -3.78
C THR A 79 7.29 15.64 -4.41
N ASN A 80 7.62 15.66 -5.70
CA ASN A 80 8.05 16.87 -6.38
C ASN A 80 6.88 17.81 -6.65
N VAL A 81 5.73 17.26 -6.99
CA VAL A 81 4.55 18.05 -7.34
C VAL A 81 3.93 18.70 -6.11
N VAL A 82 3.94 18.05 -4.93
CA VAL A 82 3.46 18.70 -3.70
C VAL A 82 4.39 19.82 -3.26
N ALA A 83 5.70 19.68 -3.53
CA ALA A 83 6.66 20.74 -3.26
C ALA A 83 6.41 21.97 -4.13
N ILE A 84 6.09 21.77 -5.42
CA ILE A 84 5.66 22.87 -6.30
C ILE A 84 4.39 23.53 -5.76
N LEU A 85 3.39 22.75 -5.34
CA LEU A 85 2.14 23.29 -4.79
C LEU A 85 2.39 24.15 -3.53
N ILE A 86 3.10 23.60 -2.54
CA ILE A 86 3.36 24.29 -1.27
C ILE A 86 4.20 25.55 -1.51
N GLY A 87 5.26 25.45 -2.32
CA GLY A 87 6.08 26.61 -2.68
C GLY A 87 5.27 27.70 -3.38
N SER A 88 4.35 27.32 -4.27
CA SER A 88 3.46 28.24 -4.97
C SER A 88 2.49 28.95 -4.03
N LEU A 89 1.87 28.22 -3.10
CA LEU A 89 0.94 28.78 -2.11
C LEU A 89 1.64 29.81 -1.22
N VAL A 90 2.86 29.53 -0.77
CA VAL A 90 3.63 30.44 0.11
C VAL A 90 4.04 31.74 -0.59
N VAL A 91 4.32 31.70 -1.90
CA VAL A 91 4.83 32.87 -2.64
C VAL A 91 3.78 33.55 -3.52
N GLU A 92 2.53 33.08 -3.53
CA GLU A 92 1.50 33.59 -4.46
C GLU A 92 1.30 35.10 -4.36
N GLN A 93 1.27 35.63 -3.13
CA GLN A 93 1.10 37.07 -2.87
C GLN A 93 2.33 37.91 -3.25
N HIS A 94 3.47 37.27 -3.47
CA HIS A 94 4.76 37.92 -3.74
C HIS A 94 5.26 37.70 -5.17
N ASN A 95 4.68 36.77 -5.92
CA ASN A 95 5.14 36.41 -7.26
C ASN A 95 3.96 35.99 -8.15
N ALA A 96 3.64 36.82 -9.15
CA ALA A 96 2.54 36.56 -10.08
C ALA A 96 2.67 35.24 -10.87
N ARG A 97 3.89 34.69 -11.01
CA ARG A 97 4.14 33.41 -11.71
C ARG A 97 3.70 32.19 -10.88
N ALA A 98 3.54 32.34 -9.57
CA ALA A 98 3.14 31.26 -8.66
C ALA A 98 1.84 30.56 -9.08
N ARG A 99 0.87 31.30 -9.62
CA ARG A 99 -0.39 30.71 -10.10
C ARG A 99 -0.20 29.70 -11.22
N ARG A 100 0.77 29.92 -12.11
CA ARG A 100 1.10 28.98 -13.19
C ARG A 100 1.73 27.70 -12.63
N TRP A 101 2.61 27.85 -11.65
CA TRP A 101 3.25 26.71 -10.96
C TRP A 101 2.22 25.88 -10.19
N MET A 102 1.33 26.55 -9.47
CA MET A 102 0.19 25.91 -8.78
C MET A 102 -0.70 25.16 -9.77
N ALA A 103 -1.06 25.76 -10.92
CA ALA A 103 -1.90 25.11 -11.93
C ALA A 103 -1.29 23.81 -12.44
N ARG A 104 0.04 23.76 -12.69
CA ARG A 104 0.74 22.52 -13.07
C ARG A 104 0.65 21.47 -11.97
N ALA A 105 0.80 21.86 -10.70
CA ALA A 105 0.71 20.92 -9.60
C ALA A 105 -0.71 20.34 -9.43
N VAL A 106 -1.72 21.20 -9.56
CA VAL A 106 -3.13 20.78 -9.54
C VAL A 106 -3.44 19.85 -10.70
N GLU A 107 -3.02 20.18 -11.92
CA GLU A 107 -3.24 19.34 -13.11
C GLU A 107 -2.73 17.91 -12.88
N MET A 108 -1.51 17.77 -12.37
CA MET A 108 -0.90 16.47 -12.21
C MET A 108 -1.57 15.63 -11.14
N TYR A 109 -1.84 16.21 -9.97
CA TYR A 109 -2.54 15.48 -8.92
C TYR A 109 -3.99 15.16 -9.28
N GLU A 110 -4.70 16.03 -10.00
CA GLU A 110 -6.05 15.73 -10.48
C GLU A 110 -6.05 14.54 -11.46
N ARG A 111 -5.00 14.39 -12.29
CA ARG A 111 -4.81 13.18 -13.11
C ARG A 111 -4.57 11.95 -12.24
N THR A 112 -3.70 12.05 -11.22
CA THR A 112 -3.46 10.98 -10.25
C THR A 112 -4.74 10.56 -9.51
N MET A 113 -5.52 11.51 -8.97
CA MET A 113 -6.78 11.21 -8.29
C MET A 113 -7.76 10.49 -9.22
N ARG A 114 -7.93 10.95 -10.47
CA ARG A 114 -8.78 10.25 -11.45
C ARG A 114 -8.35 8.82 -11.71
N PHE A 115 -7.05 8.54 -11.78
CA PHE A 115 -6.55 7.18 -11.94
C PHE A 115 -6.74 6.33 -10.69
N LEU A 116 -6.49 6.89 -9.51
CA LEU A 116 -6.76 6.21 -8.24
C LEU A 116 -8.23 5.82 -8.11
N ALA A 117 -9.17 6.50 -8.76
CA ALA A 117 -10.57 6.11 -8.74
C ALA A 117 -10.85 4.73 -9.37
N LEU A 118 -9.95 4.23 -10.23
CA LEU A 118 -10.00 2.89 -10.79
C LEU A 118 -9.46 1.82 -9.83
N VAL A 119 -8.70 2.22 -8.81
CA VAL A 119 -8.12 1.33 -7.81
C VAL A 119 -9.16 1.07 -6.72
N ASP A 120 -9.78 -0.11 -6.78
CA ASP A 120 -10.97 -0.45 -6.01
C ASP A 120 -10.70 -1.00 -4.60
N ASP A 121 -9.46 -1.39 -4.32
CA ASP A 121 -9.02 -2.03 -3.08
C ASP A 121 -8.18 -1.10 -2.17
N GLY A 122 -7.98 0.16 -2.57
CA GLY A 122 -7.21 1.13 -1.78
C GLY A 122 -5.69 0.91 -1.79
N SER A 123 -5.18 -0.01 -2.60
CA SER A 123 -3.76 -0.35 -2.66
C SER A 123 -2.93 0.64 -3.50
N LEU A 124 -1.62 0.45 -3.44
CA LEU A 124 -0.60 1.05 -4.31
C LEU A 124 0.53 0.02 -4.46
N THR A 125 1.18 -0.01 -5.62
CA THR A 125 1.99 -1.15 -6.04
C THR A 125 3.49 -1.05 -5.77
N GLU A 126 4.03 0.14 -5.49
CA GLU A 126 5.46 0.37 -5.19
C GLU A 126 5.93 -0.21 -3.83
N GLY A 127 5.06 -0.93 -3.12
CA GLY A 127 5.36 -1.53 -1.82
C GLY A 127 5.06 -0.63 -0.63
N VAL A 128 4.75 -1.25 0.52
CA VAL A 128 4.25 -0.56 1.73
C VAL A 128 5.19 0.55 2.20
N GLY A 129 6.50 0.36 1.99
CA GLY A 129 7.53 1.37 2.23
C GLY A 129 7.29 2.66 1.45
N TYR A 130 7.33 2.59 0.12
CA TYR A 130 7.16 3.73 -0.78
C TYR A 130 5.75 4.30 -0.76
N VAL A 131 4.74 3.51 -0.41
CA VAL A 131 3.39 4.04 -0.19
C VAL A 131 3.37 5.09 0.92
N GLY A 132 4.16 4.93 2.00
CA GLY A 132 4.33 5.99 2.99
C GLY A 132 4.83 7.31 2.39
N TYR A 133 5.65 7.23 1.33
CA TYR A 133 6.17 8.36 0.57
C TYR A 133 5.09 9.05 -0.27
N THR A 134 4.38 8.27 -1.10
CA THR A 134 3.32 8.78 -1.98
C THR A 134 2.18 9.40 -1.18
N VAL A 135 1.71 8.70 -0.14
CA VAL A 135 0.53 9.11 0.64
C VAL A 135 0.85 10.29 1.55
N ARG A 136 2.09 10.46 2.00
CA ARG A 136 2.53 11.69 2.70
C ARG A 136 2.25 12.93 1.83
N SER A 137 2.58 12.86 0.55
CA SER A 137 2.42 14.00 -0.37
C SER A 137 0.97 14.16 -0.82
N LEU A 138 0.28 13.04 -1.10
CA LEU A 138 -1.12 13.03 -1.52
C LEU A 138 -2.07 13.55 -0.43
N SER A 139 -1.85 13.18 0.84
CA SER A 139 -2.66 13.70 1.97
C SER A 139 -2.51 15.21 2.13
N GLN A 140 -1.29 15.74 2.03
CA GLN A 140 -1.04 17.19 2.02
C GLN A 140 -1.77 17.87 0.85
N TYR A 141 -1.69 17.30 -0.35
CA TYR A 141 -2.43 17.80 -1.51
C TYR A 141 -3.94 17.89 -1.21
N VAL A 142 -4.57 16.81 -0.73
CA VAL A 142 -6.02 16.78 -0.43
C VAL A 142 -6.42 17.86 0.58
N VAL A 143 -5.64 18.03 1.66
CA VAL A 143 -5.95 19.04 2.69
C VAL A 143 -5.75 20.45 2.15
N LEU A 144 -4.63 20.73 1.49
CA LEU A 144 -4.30 22.06 0.98
C LEU A 144 -5.26 22.50 -0.12
N LEU A 145 -5.62 21.59 -1.02
CA LEU A 145 -6.53 21.89 -2.13
C LEU A 145 -7.92 22.25 -1.62
N ARG A 146 -8.42 21.50 -0.62
CA ARG A 146 -9.70 21.80 0.03
C ARG A 146 -9.65 23.16 0.73
N ARG A 147 -8.58 23.43 1.47
CA ARG A 147 -8.42 24.69 2.24
C ARG A 147 -8.28 25.92 1.35
N HIS A 148 -7.46 25.85 0.31
CA HIS A 148 -7.05 27.03 -0.47
C HIS A 148 -7.86 27.20 -1.76
N LEU A 149 -8.32 26.12 -2.38
CA LEU A 149 -9.05 26.16 -3.66
C LEU A 149 -10.48 25.64 -3.58
N GLY A 150 -10.94 25.17 -2.40
CA GLY A 150 -12.31 24.67 -2.21
C GLY A 150 -12.61 23.34 -2.93
N ILE A 151 -11.58 22.62 -3.41
CA ILE A 151 -11.75 21.34 -4.10
C ILE A 151 -11.62 20.21 -3.08
N ASP A 152 -12.68 19.41 -2.91
CA ASP A 152 -12.77 18.39 -1.87
C ASP A 152 -12.63 16.96 -2.42
N HIS A 153 -11.52 16.31 -2.09
CA HIS A 153 -11.27 14.90 -2.41
C HIS A 153 -11.54 13.93 -1.26
N THR A 154 -12.03 14.40 -0.12
CA THR A 154 -12.19 13.54 1.08
C THR A 154 -13.19 12.38 0.89
N ARG A 155 -14.04 12.46 -0.12
CA ARG A 155 -15.00 11.41 -0.49
C ARG A 155 -14.49 10.47 -1.59
N HIS A 156 -13.24 10.58 -1.99
CA HIS A 156 -12.66 9.78 -3.07
C HIS A 156 -12.73 8.27 -2.74
N PRO A 157 -13.17 7.40 -3.69
CA PRO A 157 -13.39 5.98 -3.42
C PRO A 157 -12.13 5.26 -2.92
N TRP A 158 -10.97 5.52 -3.54
CA TRP A 158 -9.70 4.94 -3.09
C TRP A 158 -9.33 5.38 -1.66
N LEU A 159 -9.54 6.64 -1.27
CA LEU A 159 -9.23 7.10 0.08
C LEU A 159 -10.05 6.37 1.15
N ARG A 160 -11.31 6.05 0.84
CA ARG A 160 -12.18 5.28 1.75
C ARG A 160 -11.70 3.84 1.96
N ARG A 161 -11.01 3.27 0.98
CA ARG A 161 -10.43 1.91 1.03
C ARG A 161 -9.00 1.89 1.56
N HIS A 162 -8.28 3.00 1.49
CA HIS A 162 -6.84 3.05 1.78
C HIS A 162 -6.45 2.67 3.23
N PHE A 163 -7.39 2.73 4.18
CA PHE A 163 -7.17 2.17 5.52
C PHE A 163 -6.84 0.67 5.47
N ASP A 164 -7.53 -0.08 4.61
CA ASP A 164 -7.34 -1.52 4.45
C ASP A 164 -5.90 -1.82 4.03
N PHE A 165 -5.31 -1.00 3.16
CA PHE A 165 -3.91 -1.16 2.77
C PHE A 165 -2.97 -1.12 3.97
N TYR A 166 -3.09 -0.15 4.88
CA TYR A 166 -2.26 -0.12 6.09
C TYR A 166 -2.60 -1.26 7.06
N TYR A 167 -3.89 -1.56 7.23
CA TYR A 167 -4.34 -2.54 8.21
C TYR A 167 -3.98 -3.98 7.84
N TYR A 168 -4.18 -4.41 6.60
CA TYR A 168 -3.96 -5.81 6.19
C TYR A 168 -2.54 -6.10 5.68
N THR A 169 -1.69 -5.08 5.48
CA THR A 169 -0.28 -5.26 5.11
C THR A 169 0.68 -5.14 6.29
N THR A 170 0.18 -4.78 7.47
CA THR A 170 0.96 -4.78 8.71
C THR A 170 0.96 -6.19 9.32
N LEU A 171 2.14 -6.71 9.66
CA LEU A 171 2.27 -7.99 10.33
C LEU A 171 1.73 -7.92 11.77
N PRO A 172 1.24 -9.06 12.32
CA PRO A 172 0.85 -9.13 13.72
C PRO A 172 1.99 -8.71 14.66
N GLY A 173 1.63 -8.01 15.73
CA GLY A 173 2.60 -7.33 16.60
C GLY A 173 2.96 -5.92 16.14
N LEU A 174 2.53 -5.49 14.94
CA LEU A 174 2.57 -4.11 14.45
C LEU A 174 3.98 -3.49 14.36
N GLN A 175 5.00 -4.32 14.20
CA GLN A 175 6.39 -3.90 14.07
C GLN A 175 6.91 -3.92 12.64
N PHE A 176 6.29 -4.75 11.77
CA PHE A 176 6.75 -4.99 10.41
C PHE A 176 5.59 -4.89 9.42
N SER A 177 5.91 -4.69 8.15
CA SER A 177 4.97 -4.78 7.02
C SER A 177 5.27 -6.02 6.15
N VAL A 178 4.38 -6.33 5.22
CA VAL A 178 4.44 -7.53 4.35
C VAL A 178 5.68 -7.61 3.46
N GLY A 179 6.43 -6.53 3.32
CA GLY A 179 7.74 -6.55 2.65
C GLY A 179 7.73 -6.71 1.13
N LEU A 180 6.56 -6.62 0.48
CA LEU A 180 6.44 -6.75 -0.98
C LEU A 180 6.95 -5.49 -1.71
N ALA A 181 7.54 -5.71 -2.90
CA ALA A 181 8.25 -4.71 -3.70
C ALA A 181 9.40 -4.03 -2.93
N ASP A 182 10.01 -2.98 -3.51
CA ASP A 182 11.08 -2.26 -2.84
C ASP A 182 10.57 -1.60 -1.55
N CYS A 183 10.93 -2.15 -0.40
CA CYS A 183 10.55 -1.56 0.88
C CYS A 183 11.55 -1.89 1.98
N PRO A 184 11.62 -1.04 3.03
CA PRO A 184 12.19 -1.51 4.29
C PRO A 184 11.23 -2.53 4.92
N ALA A 185 11.65 -3.20 5.98
CA ALA A 185 10.76 -4.07 6.75
C ALA A 185 9.56 -3.34 7.41
N THR A 186 9.43 -2.01 7.23
CA THR A 186 8.41 -1.12 7.80
C THR A 186 7.97 -0.05 6.78
N TRP A 187 7.79 1.20 7.20
CA TRP A 187 7.41 2.34 6.36
C TRP A 187 8.55 3.35 6.24
N PHE A 188 8.66 4.07 5.12
CA PHE A 188 9.60 5.19 5.01
C PHE A 188 9.15 6.42 5.82
N TYR A 189 7.87 6.78 5.75
CA TYR A 189 7.29 7.94 6.42
C TYR A 189 5.97 7.59 7.11
N GLY A 190 5.80 8.01 8.36
CA GLY A 190 4.64 7.65 9.18
C GLY A 190 4.64 6.15 9.54
N PRO A 191 3.48 5.45 9.52
CA PRO A 191 2.23 5.84 8.84
C PRO A 191 1.23 6.60 9.73
N GLU A 192 1.62 6.98 10.96
CA GLU A 192 0.73 7.60 11.94
C GLU A 192 0.06 8.87 11.40
N SER A 193 0.80 9.74 10.70
CA SER A 193 0.28 10.96 10.09
C SER A 193 -0.80 10.68 9.03
N GLN A 194 -0.57 9.67 8.18
CA GLN A 194 -1.50 9.27 7.14
C GLN A 194 -2.76 8.63 7.74
N LEU A 195 -2.61 7.84 8.80
CA LEU A 195 -3.72 7.23 9.52
C LEU A 195 -4.60 8.28 10.22
N VAL A 196 -4.04 9.24 10.94
CA VAL A 196 -4.85 10.31 11.55
C VAL A 196 -5.51 11.20 10.50
N PHE A 197 -4.87 11.41 9.34
CA PHE A 197 -5.51 12.07 8.19
C PHE A 197 -6.74 11.30 7.70
N LEU A 198 -6.62 9.98 7.52
CA LEU A 198 -7.73 9.14 7.10
C LEU A 198 -8.88 9.22 8.10
N ASP A 199 -8.61 9.18 9.40
CA ASP A 199 -9.68 9.27 10.39
C ASP A 199 -10.35 10.65 10.39
N THR A 200 -9.56 11.72 10.46
CA THR A 200 -10.07 13.09 10.56
C THR A 200 -10.85 13.49 9.31
N PHE A 201 -10.35 13.18 8.12
CA PHE A 201 -10.92 13.72 6.89
C PHE A 201 -11.78 12.73 6.12
N VAL A 202 -11.62 11.41 6.30
CA VAL A 202 -12.24 10.40 5.42
C VAL A 202 -13.19 9.46 6.16
N LEU A 203 -12.70 8.74 7.17
CA LEU A 203 -13.42 7.64 7.82
C LEU A 203 -14.32 8.13 8.97
N ARG A 204 -13.76 9.01 9.82
CA ARG A 204 -14.41 9.57 11.02
C ARG A 204 -14.98 8.52 11.97
N GLN A 205 -14.20 7.46 12.25
CA GLN A 205 -14.65 6.29 13.02
C GLN A 205 -13.78 5.95 14.24
N GLY A 206 -12.57 6.51 14.33
CA GLY A 206 -11.60 6.18 15.39
C GLY A 206 -10.69 4.99 15.05
N HIS A 207 -10.93 4.30 13.93
CA HIS A 207 -10.20 3.10 13.50
C HIS A 207 -8.76 3.39 13.12
N ALA A 208 -8.53 4.45 12.35
CA ALA A 208 -7.19 4.81 11.92
C ALA A 208 -6.40 5.47 13.06
N ASN A 209 -7.06 6.26 13.93
CA ASN A 209 -6.47 6.75 15.18
C ASN A 209 -6.02 5.60 16.09
N TRP A 210 -6.85 4.56 16.23
CA TRP A 210 -6.48 3.36 16.99
C TRP A 210 -5.24 2.69 16.39
N LEU A 211 -5.22 2.45 15.08
CA LEU A 211 -4.09 1.79 14.44
C LEU A 211 -2.80 2.62 14.59
N ALA A 212 -2.88 3.94 14.43
CA ALA A 212 -1.76 4.86 14.63
C ALA A 212 -1.19 4.75 16.05
N GLN A 213 -2.05 4.69 17.07
CA GLN A 213 -1.63 4.51 18.46
C GLN A 213 -1.00 3.13 18.70
N GLN A 214 -1.56 2.07 18.13
CA GLN A 214 -1.03 0.72 18.31
C GLN A 214 0.36 0.56 17.65
N ILE A 215 0.56 1.15 16.47
CA ILE A 215 1.87 1.18 15.79
C ILE A 215 2.87 2.00 16.60
N ARG A 216 2.50 3.22 17.01
CA ARG A 216 3.38 4.11 17.78
C ARG A 216 3.88 3.47 19.08
N SER A 217 2.99 2.83 19.83
CA SER A 217 3.33 2.18 21.11
C SER A 217 4.22 0.95 20.97
N ARG A 218 4.33 0.37 19.76
CA ARG A 218 5.11 -0.86 19.49
C ARG A 218 6.30 -0.64 18.58
N ARG A 219 6.49 0.59 18.08
CA ARG A 219 7.60 0.95 17.21
C ARG A 219 8.92 0.59 17.91
N GLY A 220 9.68 -0.30 17.28
CA GLY A 220 10.99 -0.73 17.79
C GLY A 220 12.01 0.42 17.82
N ARG A 221 13.23 0.09 18.24
CA ARG A 221 14.34 1.07 18.17
C ARG A 221 14.49 1.56 16.73
N PRO A 222 14.65 2.88 16.50
CA PRO A 222 14.82 3.41 15.16
C PRO A 222 16.02 2.75 14.48
N ASP A 223 15.85 2.35 13.21
CA ASP A 223 16.98 1.95 12.36
C ASP A 223 18.00 3.11 12.37
N PRO A 224 19.22 2.89 12.89
CA PRO A 224 20.24 3.94 12.98
C PRO A 224 20.56 4.55 11.61
N ARG A 225 20.28 3.81 10.53
CA ARG A 225 20.51 4.20 9.14
C ARG A 225 19.38 5.05 8.54
N SER A 226 18.29 5.28 9.29
CA SER A 226 17.09 6.01 8.83
C SER A 226 16.67 7.16 9.77
N THR A 227 17.62 7.81 10.43
CA THR A 227 17.37 8.92 11.37
C THR A 227 16.74 10.17 10.72
N SER A 228 16.88 10.33 9.39
CA SER A 228 16.38 11.49 8.64
C SER A 228 14.86 11.49 8.42
N HIS A 229 14.21 10.32 8.39
CA HIS A 229 12.79 10.23 8.03
C HIS A 229 11.82 10.26 9.23
N ARG A 230 12.31 9.90 10.43
CA ARG A 230 11.46 9.64 11.61
C ARG A 230 10.61 10.82 12.10
N TYR A 231 11.03 12.05 11.80
CA TYR A 231 10.35 13.27 12.27
C TYR A 231 9.64 14.03 11.15
N THR A 232 9.75 13.57 9.91
CA THR A 232 9.28 14.30 8.73
C THR A 232 7.77 14.59 8.77
N THR A 233 6.97 13.70 9.34
CA THR A 233 5.49 13.78 9.34
C THR A 233 4.90 14.13 10.70
N LEU A 234 5.71 14.46 11.71
CA LEU A 234 5.19 14.77 13.05
C LEU A 234 4.31 16.03 13.07
N HIS A 235 4.68 17.04 12.29
CA HIS A 235 3.92 18.29 12.20
C HIS A 235 2.53 18.07 11.56
N THR A 236 2.43 17.27 10.50
CA THR A 236 1.15 16.92 9.88
C THR A 236 0.32 15.99 10.76
N GLU A 237 0.96 15.04 11.45
CA GLU A 237 0.28 14.20 12.43
C GLU A 237 -0.38 15.05 13.53
N PHE A 238 0.38 16.00 14.10
CA PHE A 238 -0.13 16.91 15.12
C PHE A 238 -1.29 17.78 14.60
N LEU A 239 -1.13 18.38 13.41
CA LEU A 239 -2.13 19.29 12.83
C LEU A 239 -3.42 18.57 12.41
N TRP A 240 -3.33 17.30 12.00
CA TRP A 240 -4.48 16.56 11.47
C TRP A 240 -5.17 15.70 12.51
N TYR A 241 -4.59 15.48 13.69
CA TYR A 241 -5.25 14.70 14.73
C TYR A 241 -6.50 15.41 15.27
N ASP A 242 -7.66 14.76 15.13
CA ASP A 242 -8.93 15.21 15.69
C ASP A 242 -9.18 14.51 17.04
N PRO A 243 -9.02 15.20 18.19
CA PRO A 243 -9.19 14.60 19.51
C PRO A 243 -10.65 14.21 19.81
N SER A 244 -11.63 14.68 19.03
CA SER A 244 -13.04 14.28 19.20
C SER A 244 -13.29 12.84 18.73
N LEU A 245 -12.42 12.29 17.87
CA LEU A 245 -12.50 10.92 17.37
C LEU A 245 -11.74 9.97 18.29
N SER A 246 -12.46 9.41 19.27
CA SER A 246 -11.90 8.43 20.21
C SER A 246 -11.35 7.20 19.47
N PRO A 247 -10.09 6.79 19.72
CA PRO A 247 -9.50 5.59 19.12
C PRO A 247 -10.31 4.33 19.42
N ARG A 248 -10.73 3.61 18.37
CA ARG A 248 -11.50 2.36 18.47
C ARG A 248 -10.99 1.33 17.46
N PRO A 249 -10.71 0.07 17.84
CA PRO A 249 -10.30 -0.94 16.88
C PRO A 249 -11.38 -1.18 15.81
N PRO A 250 -10.99 -1.62 14.59
CA PRO A 250 -11.95 -2.11 13.60
C PRO A 250 -12.82 -3.26 14.15
N PRO A 251 -14.02 -3.48 13.58
CA PRO A 251 -14.78 -4.70 13.83
C PRO A 251 -13.95 -5.95 13.55
N HIS A 252 -14.21 -7.06 14.26
CA HIS A 252 -13.55 -8.35 14.06
C HIS A 252 -12.01 -8.34 14.18
N TYR A 253 -11.39 -7.28 14.71
CA TYR A 253 -9.93 -7.15 14.79
C TYR A 253 -9.22 -8.25 15.60
N ARG A 254 -9.98 -9.08 16.34
CA ARG A 254 -9.49 -10.22 17.13
C ARG A 254 -9.56 -11.55 16.40
N GLU A 255 -10.32 -11.62 15.31
CA GLU A 255 -10.64 -12.84 14.59
C GLU A 255 -9.55 -13.18 13.56
N ALA A 256 -9.58 -14.43 13.09
CA ALA A 256 -8.81 -14.84 11.94
C ALA A 256 -9.42 -14.23 10.68
N GLU A 257 -8.60 -13.65 9.83
CA GLU A 257 -9.09 -12.83 8.72
C GLU A 257 -8.19 -12.96 7.51
N LEU A 258 -8.83 -13.25 6.36
CA LEU A 258 -8.22 -13.29 5.04
C LEU A 258 -8.64 -12.03 4.29
N HIS A 259 -7.72 -11.34 3.61
CA HIS A 259 -8.02 -10.15 2.84
C HIS A 259 -7.42 -10.26 1.43
N TYR A 260 -8.17 -9.85 0.41
CA TYR A 260 -7.71 -9.82 -0.98
C TYR A 260 -7.74 -8.40 -1.55
N PHE A 261 -6.57 -7.92 -1.97
CA PHE A 261 -6.36 -6.72 -2.77
C PHE A 261 -6.46 -7.10 -4.27
N SER A 262 -7.62 -6.83 -4.88
CA SER A 262 -7.95 -7.23 -6.25
C SER A 262 -7.18 -6.50 -7.35
N ASP A 263 -6.82 -5.25 -7.10
CA ASP A 263 -6.01 -4.45 -7.99
C ASP A 263 -4.54 -4.88 -7.87
N TRP A 264 -4.03 -4.93 -6.63
CA TRP A 264 -2.63 -5.29 -6.38
C TRP A 264 -2.32 -6.77 -6.68
N GLY A 265 -3.31 -7.64 -6.56
CA GLY A 265 -3.14 -9.09 -6.67
C GLY A 265 -2.46 -9.71 -5.44
N VAL A 266 -2.76 -9.20 -4.25
CA VAL A 266 -2.16 -9.66 -2.98
C VAL A 266 -3.23 -10.20 -2.05
N VAL A 267 -2.99 -11.38 -1.49
CA VAL A 267 -3.78 -11.97 -0.41
C VAL A 267 -2.97 -11.90 0.88
N THR A 268 -3.58 -11.49 1.98
CA THR A 268 -2.98 -11.58 3.32
C THR A 268 -3.91 -12.32 4.28
N TYR A 269 -3.33 -13.01 5.25
CA TYR A 269 -4.06 -13.71 6.29
C TYR A 269 -3.40 -13.51 7.63
N ARG A 270 -4.22 -13.38 8.68
CA ARG A 270 -3.79 -13.50 10.08
C ARG A 270 -4.70 -14.48 10.82
N SER A 271 -4.12 -15.25 11.74
CA SER A 271 -4.88 -16.23 12.53
C SER A 271 -5.56 -15.67 13.79
N ALA A 272 -5.20 -14.46 14.21
CA ALA A 272 -5.69 -13.82 15.43
C ALA A 272 -5.52 -12.31 15.34
N ALA A 273 -5.75 -11.61 16.45
CA ALA A 273 -5.66 -10.17 16.51
C ALA A 273 -4.34 -9.60 15.96
N ILE A 274 -4.43 -8.50 15.20
CA ILE A 274 -3.24 -7.82 14.65
C ILE A 274 -2.26 -7.35 15.74
N THR A 275 -2.72 -7.16 16.98
CA THR A 275 -1.87 -6.79 18.12
C THR A 275 -1.13 -7.98 18.75
N THR A 276 -1.49 -9.22 18.38
CA THR A 276 -0.91 -10.44 18.94
C THR A 276 0.34 -10.81 18.15
N SER A 277 1.52 -10.58 18.73
CA SER A 277 2.82 -10.86 18.08
C SER A 277 3.03 -12.33 17.72
N THR A 278 2.34 -13.26 18.40
CA THR A 278 2.39 -14.70 18.11
C THR A 278 1.31 -15.16 17.14
N SER A 279 0.59 -14.25 16.48
CA SER A 279 -0.37 -14.62 15.44
C SER A 279 0.36 -15.09 14.19
N THR A 280 -0.16 -16.14 13.57
CA THR A 280 0.32 -16.58 12.26
C THR A 280 -0.03 -15.55 11.21
N PHE A 281 0.90 -15.31 10.28
CA PHE A 281 0.68 -14.46 9.12
C PHE A 281 1.10 -15.18 7.83
N LEU A 282 0.32 -15.01 6.77
CA LEU A 282 0.60 -15.51 5.42
C LEU A 282 0.32 -14.37 4.43
N SER A 283 1.21 -14.18 3.45
CA SER A 283 0.91 -13.37 2.27
C SER A 283 1.20 -14.13 0.99
N VAL A 284 0.44 -13.82 -0.06
CA VAL A 284 0.61 -14.38 -1.41
C VAL A 284 0.45 -13.25 -2.42
N LYS A 285 1.37 -13.13 -3.38
CA LYS A 285 1.26 -12.17 -4.49
C LYS A 285 1.18 -12.91 -5.82
N SER A 286 0.15 -12.61 -6.61
CA SER A 286 0.05 -13.00 -8.01
C SER A 286 -0.92 -12.04 -8.71
N GLY A 287 -0.36 -11.02 -9.36
CA GLY A 287 -1.12 -9.87 -9.85
C GLY A 287 -0.58 -9.30 -11.16
N LYS A 288 -1.32 -8.34 -11.71
CA LYS A 288 -0.91 -7.62 -12.91
C LYS A 288 0.17 -6.60 -12.58
N LEU A 289 1.15 -6.46 -13.47
CA LEU A 289 2.18 -5.44 -13.35
C LEU A 289 1.57 -4.04 -13.15
N HIS A 290 2.05 -3.32 -12.15
CA HIS A 290 1.55 -2.01 -11.71
C HIS A 290 0.08 -1.96 -11.29
N GLY A 291 -0.49 -3.11 -10.97
CA GLY A 291 -1.89 -3.24 -10.56
C GLY A 291 -2.82 -3.36 -11.75
N ARG A 292 -3.94 -4.04 -11.54
CA ARG A 292 -5.02 -4.20 -12.52
C ARG A 292 -5.47 -2.89 -13.13
N ALA A 293 -5.66 -1.82 -12.35
CA ALA A 293 -6.17 -0.56 -12.88
C ALA A 293 -5.23 0.03 -13.94
N VAL A 294 -3.93 0.05 -13.67
CA VAL A 294 -2.93 0.55 -14.63
C VAL A 294 -2.80 -0.41 -15.79
N TYR A 295 -2.59 -1.69 -15.51
CA TYR A 295 -2.37 -2.71 -16.53
C TYR A 295 -3.50 -2.73 -17.55
N ASP A 296 -4.76 -2.78 -17.08
CA ASP A 296 -5.93 -2.85 -17.96
C ASP A 296 -6.11 -1.55 -18.74
N SER A 297 -5.80 -0.40 -18.14
CA SER A 297 -5.86 0.89 -18.83
C SER A 297 -4.82 0.99 -19.96
N VAL A 298 -3.59 0.53 -19.72
CA VAL A 298 -2.51 0.53 -20.73
C VAL A 298 -2.83 -0.43 -21.88
N HIS A 299 -3.38 -1.62 -21.57
CA HIS A 299 -3.66 -2.63 -22.60
C HIS A 299 -4.98 -2.43 -23.33
N ALA A 300 -5.93 -1.70 -22.73
CA ALA A 300 -7.16 -1.30 -23.41
C ALA A 300 -6.98 -0.05 -24.29
N ALA A 301 -5.92 0.74 -24.08
CA ALA A 301 -5.69 1.97 -24.82
C ALA A 301 -5.37 1.68 -26.30
N GLY A 302 -6.15 2.28 -27.20
CA GLY A 302 -5.95 2.20 -28.65
C GLY A 302 -6.12 3.56 -29.32
N GLY A 303 -5.56 3.72 -30.53
CA GLY A 303 -5.70 4.95 -31.30
C GLY A 303 -5.15 6.20 -30.58
N PRO A 304 -5.80 7.37 -30.70
CA PRO A 304 -5.35 8.62 -30.07
C PRO A 304 -5.24 8.56 -28.53
N GLU A 305 -5.96 7.65 -27.87
CA GLU A 305 -5.96 7.51 -26.40
C GLU A 305 -4.66 6.90 -25.86
N ALA A 306 -3.95 6.09 -26.67
CA ALA A 306 -2.63 5.53 -26.33
C ALA A 306 -1.57 6.63 -26.10
N VAL A 307 -1.78 7.84 -26.61
CA VAL A 307 -0.92 9.00 -26.35
C VAL A 307 -1.02 9.43 -24.87
N ARG A 308 -2.18 9.24 -24.23
CA ARG A 308 -2.48 9.68 -22.86
C ARG A 308 -2.21 8.59 -21.81
N VAL A 309 -2.30 7.32 -22.20
CA VAL A 309 -2.17 6.17 -21.31
C VAL A 309 -1.33 5.09 -21.98
N ALA A 310 -0.09 4.98 -21.50
CA ALA A 310 0.91 4.04 -21.98
C ALA A 310 1.94 3.84 -20.87
N TRP A 311 2.74 2.78 -20.97
CA TRP A 311 3.77 2.47 -19.96
C TRP A 311 4.76 3.60 -19.67
N LYS A 312 4.99 4.52 -20.62
CA LYS A 312 5.83 5.71 -20.41
C LYS A 312 5.26 6.72 -19.40
N HIS A 313 3.96 6.66 -19.10
CA HIS A 313 3.27 7.51 -18.14
C HIS A 313 3.12 6.86 -16.76
N PHE A 314 3.74 5.71 -16.56
CA PHE A 314 3.80 4.97 -15.31
C PHE A 314 5.23 4.49 -15.08
N ASN A 315 5.54 4.07 -13.87
CA ASN A 315 6.85 3.55 -13.55
C ASN A 315 6.72 2.42 -12.53
N ALA A 316 6.92 1.20 -13.00
CA ALA A 316 6.87 -0.02 -12.19
C ALA A 316 8.26 -0.45 -11.70
N GLY A 317 9.27 0.42 -11.77
CA GLY A 317 10.67 0.06 -11.49
C GLY A 317 10.91 -0.45 -10.06
N HIS A 318 10.08 -0.05 -9.10
CA HIS A 318 10.12 -0.50 -7.71
C HIS A 318 9.43 -1.85 -7.46
N GLU A 319 8.66 -2.37 -8.41
CA GLU A 319 8.12 -3.72 -8.30
C GLU A 319 9.20 -4.78 -8.49
N HIS A 320 8.88 -6.01 -8.09
CA HIS A 320 9.77 -7.16 -8.19
C HIS A 320 9.24 -8.20 -9.19
N PRO A 321 10.13 -9.05 -9.74
CA PRO A 321 9.76 -10.28 -10.44
C PRO A 321 9.30 -11.35 -9.43
N ASP A 322 8.13 -11.15 -8.82
CA ASP A 322 7.66 -11.83 -7.61
C ASP A 322 6.24 -12.46 -7.73
N GLN A 323 5.78 -12.75 -8.94
CA GLN A 323 4.47 -13.38 -9.14
C GLN A 323 4.49 -14.83 -8.62
N ASN A 324 3.41 -15.26 -7.95
CA ASN A 324 3.33 -16.47 -7.11
C ASN A 324 4.29 -16.51 -5.91
N SER A 325 4.87 -15.38 -5.50
CA SER A 325 5.62 -15.33 -4.24
C SER A 325 4.70 -15.42 -3.02
N PHE A 326 5.26 -15.84 -1.89
CA PHE A 326 4.57 -15.86 -0.61
C PHE A 326 5.53 -15.56 0.54
N THR A 327 4.99 -15.12 1.68
CA THR A 327 5.70 -15.05 2.97
C THR A 327 4.91 -15.82 4.00
N PHE A 328 5.60 -16.39 4.99
CA PHE A 328 4.93 -17.17 6.03
C PHE A 328 5.61 -17.00 7.39
N SER A 329 4.80 -16.60 8.37
CA SER A 329 5.22 -16.34 9.75
C SER A 329 4.40 -17.19 10.73
N PRO A 330 4.64 -18.51 10.83
CA PRO A 330 3.93 -19.39 11.76
C PRO A 330 4.13 -18.92 13.21
N GLY A 331 3.04 -18.68 13.93
CA GLY A 331 3.12 -18.23 15.33
C GLY A 331 3.90 -16.92 15.52
N GLY A 332 3.95 -16.04 14.49
CA GLY A 332 4.72 -14.80 14.51
C GLY A 332 6.21 -14.95 14.19
N ARG A 333 6.70 -16.17 13.95
CA ARG A 333 8.09 -16.46 13.60
C ARG A 333 8.28 -16.38 12.09
N ARG A 334 9.04 -15.40 11.59
CA ARG A 334 9.25 -15.18 10.15
C ARG A 334 10.15 -16.27 9.54
N VAL A 335 9.55 -17.36 9.05
CA VAL A 335 10.28 -18.51 8.45
C VAL A 335 10.61 -18.22 6.99
N ILE A 336 9.62 -17.77 6.21
CA ILE A 336 9.78 -17.35 4.81
C ILE A 336 9.54 -15.85 4.75
N THR A 337 10.56 -15.09 4.37
CA THR A 337 10.50 -13.63 4.26
C THR A 337 10.51 -13.18 2.81
N ASP A 338 10.08 -11.96 2.57
CA ASP A 338 10.23 -11.24 1.31
C ASP A 338 11.70 -10.84 1.02
N GLY A 339 11.90 -10.21 -0.15
CA GLY A 339 13.21 -9.76 -0.65
C GLY A 339 13.66 -8.37 -0.18
N LEU A 340 12.80 -7.57 0.47
CA LEU A 340 13.01 -6.17 0.82
C LEU A 340 13.52 -5.32 -0.37
N TYR A 341 13.99 -4.10 -0.13
CA TYR A 341 14.64 -3.30 -1.17
C TYR A 341 15.89 -3.98 -1.74
N GLY A 342 15.95 -4.21 -3.06
CA GLY A 342 17.08 -4.88 -3.70
C GLY A 342 17.11 -4.81 -5.23
N PRO A 343 18.12 -5.41 -5.88
CA PRO A 343 18.12 -5.58 -7.33
C PRO A 343 16.96 -6.49 -7.75
N LYS A 344 16.43 -6.29 -8.95
CA LYS A 344 15.26 -7.02 -9.45
C LYS A 344 15.68 -8.34 -10.05
N MET A 345 15.84 -9.31 -9.15
CA MET A 345 16.26 -10.67 -9.46
C MET A 345 15.18 -11.65 -9.02
N SER A 346 14.73 -12.52 -9.92
CA SER A 346 13.67 -13.50 -9.61
C SER A 346 14.04 -14.36 -8.40
N TYR A 347 15.30 -14.81 -8.30
CA TYR A 347 15.77 -15.65 -7.19
C TYR A 347 15.79 -14.95 -5.83
N LEU A 348 15.73 -13.62 -5.75
CA LEU A 348 15.60 -12.88 -4.47
C LEU A 348 14.15 -12.86 -3.95
N ASN A 349 13.21 -13.42 -4.72
CA ASN A 349 11.82 -13.61 -4.34
C ASN A 349 11.53 -15.10 -4.17
N ASN A 350 10.45 -15.44 -3.47
CA ASN A 350 10.08 -16.83 -3.22
C ASN A 350 9.31 -17.44 -4.41
N VAL A 351 9.95 -17.50 -5.58
CA VAL A 351 9.33 -17.89 -6.87
C VAL A 351 10.07 -19.07 -7.51
N LEU A 352 9.66 -19.43 -8.73
CA LEU A 352 10.31 -20.47 -9.54
C LEU A 352 11.18 -19.87 -10.65
N LEU A 353 12.31 -20.49 -10.96
CA LEU A 353 13.08 -20.29 -12.19
C LEU A 353 13.05 -21.58 -13.02
N LEU A 354 13.11 -21.47 -14.35
CA LEU A 354 13.05 -22.61 -15.26
C LEU A 354 14.28 -22.67 -16.16
N ALA A 355 14.71 -23.88 -16.54
CA ALA A 355 15.87 -24.09 -17.38
C ALA A 355 15.69 -25.30 -18.32
N PRO A 356 16.40 -25.33 -19.46
CA PRO A 356 17.15 -24.22 -20.04
C PRO A 356 16.22 -23.12 -20.58
N GLY A 357 16.71 -21.88 -20.57
CA GLY A 357 16.13 -20.76 -21.30
C GLY A 357 17.23 -19.79 -21.75
N ASN A 358 17.01 -19.13 -22.88
CA ASN A 358 18.05 -18.31 -23.53
C ASN A 358 17.88 -16.81 -23.26
N ASP A 359 16.75 -16.40 -22.69
CA ASP A 359 16.30 -15.00 -22.63
C ASP A 359 16.76 -14.26 -21.37
N SER A 360 17.26 -14.97 -20.34
CA SER A 360 17.84 -14.30 -19.17
C SER A 360 19.18 -13.65 -19.52
N ALA A 361 19.38 -12.42 -19.04
CA ALA A 361 20.65 -11.70 -19.17
C ALA A 361 21.65 -12.03 -18.05
N CYS A 362 21.18 -12.55 -16.91
CA CYS A 362 21.99 -12.65 -15.69
C CYS A 362 21.99 -14.02 -15.00
N THR A 363 21.05 -14.93 -15.35
CA THR A 363 20.91 -16.22 -14.66
C THR A 363 21.06 -17.45 -15.56
N ARG A 364 21.52 -17.29 -16.81
CA ARG A 364 21.69 -18.41 -17.75
C ARG A 364 22.42 -19.61 -17.11
N PRO A 365 21.97 -20.86 -17.35
CA PRO A 365 20.88 -21.25 -18.27
C PRO A 365 19.47 -21.11 -17.69
N TRP A 366 19.32 -20.56 -16.48
CA TRP A 366 18.03 -20.31 -15.87
C TRP A 366 17.36 -19.06 -16.43
N THR A 367 16.03 -19.09 -16.45
CA THR A 367 15.18 -17.96 -16.79
C THR A 367 14.20 -17.72 -15.66
N GLY A 368 14.24 -16.49 -15.13
CA GLY A 368 13.30 -15.97 -14.15
C GLY A 368 12.05 -15.37 -14.79
N GLN A 369 11.37 -14.52 -14.04
CA GLN A 369 10.23 -13.76 -14.55
C GLN A 369 10.70 -12.56 -15.38
N LEU A 370 9.82 -12.09 -16.24
CA LEU A 370 9.99 -10.90 -17.06
C LEU A 370 10.30 -9.68 -16.19
N GLY A 371 11.06 -8.74 -16.76
CA GLY A 371 11.52 -7.56 -16.04
C GLY A 371 12.77 -7.72 -15.17
N ASP A 372 13.27 -8.94 -14.92
CA ASP A 372 14.43 -9.17 -14.04
C ASP A 372 15.79 -8.80 -14.67
N CYS A 373 16.87 -8.95 -13.89
CA CYS A 373 18.28 -8.71 -14.25
C CYS A 373 18.80 -7.26 -14.20
N ASP A 374 18.12 -6.35 -13.51
CA ASP A 374 18.58 -4.95 -13.37
C ASP A 374 18.27 -4.39 -11.97
N HIS A 375 18.73 -3.17 -11.66
CA HIS A 375 18.43 -2.47 -10.42
C HIS A 375 16.95 -2.08 -10.31
N TRP A 376 16.36 -1.70 -11.44
CA TRP A 376 14.94 -1.39 -11.59
C TRP A 376 14.26 -2.47 -12.43
N LEU A 377 13.00 -2.77 -12.14
CA LEU A 377 12.25 -3.73 -12.95
C LEU A 377 12.19 -3.19 -14.37
N ARG A 378 12.33 -4.02 -15.39
CA ARG A 378 12.05 -3.60 -16.76
C ARG A 378 10.55 -3.78 -17.03
N TRP A 379 9.90 -2.74 -17.55
CA TRP A 379 8.46 -2.78 -17.88
C TRP A 379 8.12 -2.18 -19.26
N LEU A 380 9.07 -1.50 -19.90
CA LEU A 380 8.84 -0.78 -21.15
C LEU A 380 8.88 -1.68 -22.39
N GLY A 381 9.47 -2.88 -22.30
CA GLY A 381 9.49 -3.87 -23.39
C GLY A 381 8.09 -4.45 -23.65
N ASP A 382 7.82 -4.92 -24.88
CA ASP A 382 6.49 -5.47 -25.21
C ASP A 382 6.15 -6.73 -24.40
N GLU A 383 7.11 -7.64 -24.19
CA GLU A 383 6.89 -8.78 -23.29
C GLU A 383 6.90 -8.37 -21.81
N ASP A 384 7.89 -7.57 -21.39
CA ASP A 384 8.01 -7.12 -19.99
C ASP A 384 6.76 -6.38 -19.52
N GLY A 385 6.22 -5.47 -20.35
CA GLY A 385 5.00 -4.72 -20.07
C GLY A 385 3.72 -5.58 -20.05
N ARG A 386 3.80 -6.85 -20.48
CA ARG A 386 2.71 -7.83 -20.40
C ARG A 386 2.89 -8.83 -19.27
N ALA A 387 3.91 -8.66 -18.42
CA ALA A 387 4.12 -9.51 -17.26
C ALA A 387 2.90 -9.46 -16.32
N HIS A 388 2.35 -10.62 -15.97
CA HIS A 388 1.23 -10.71 -15.04
C HIS A 388 1.14 -12.08 -14.36
N GLY A 389 0.67 -12.06 -13.12
CA GLY A 389 0.05 -13.20 -12.45
C GLY A 389 -1.43 -12.93 -12.16
N GLU A 390 -2.10 -13.91 -11.57
CA GLU A 390 -3.49 -13.81 -11.13
C GLU A 390 -3.76 -14.71 -9.93
N VAL A 391 -4.42 -14.16 -8.90
CA VAL A 391 -5.05 -14.95 -7.84
C VAL A 391 -6.37 -15.54 -8.38
N LEU A 392 -6.39 -16.86 -8.60
CA LEU A 392 -7.54 -17.57 -9.14
C LEU A 392 -8.62 -17.85 -8.07
N THR A 393 -8.21 -18.05 -6.82
CA THR A 393 -9.09 -18.24 -5.65
C THR A 393 -8.38 -17.86 -4.37
N ALA A 394 -9.13 -17.37 -3.39
CA ALA A 394 -8.70 -17.13 -2.01
C ALA A 394 -9.90 -17.39 -1.08
N GLN A 395 -9.80 -18.41 -0.22
CA GLN A 395 -10.91 -18.88 0.62
C GLN A 395 -10.43 -19.19 2.04
N LEU A 396 -11.30 -18.95 3.02
CA LEU A 396 -11.15 -19.34 4.43
C LEU A 396 -12.39 -20.12 4.86
N ILE A 397 -12.22 -21.44 5.05
CA ILE A 397 -13.30 -22.36 5.41
C ILE A 397 -12.84 -23.23 6.58
N SER A 398 -13.62 -23.26 7.66
CA SER A 398 -13.32 -24.02 8.88
C SER A 398 -11.88 -23.82 9.39
N GLY A 399 -11.35 -22.59 9.29
CA GLY A 399 -9.99 -22.26 9.75
C GLY A 399 -8.85 -22.68 8.81
N VAL A 400 -9.15 -23.30 7.67
CA VAL A 400 -8.18 -23.64 6.62
C VAL A 400 -8.21 -22.55 5.55
N VAL A 401 -7.02 -22.03 5.21
CA VAL A 401 -6.86 -21.05 4.12
C VAL A 401 -6.46 -21.78 2.85
N PHE A 402 -7.09 -21.44 1.73
CA PHE A 402 -6.70 -21.93 0.41
C PHE A 402 -6.58 -20.78 -0.59
N VAL A 403 -5.38 -20.60 -1.15
CA VAL A 403 -5.08 -19.59 -2.15
C VAL A 403 -4.43 -20.25 -3.35
N VAL A 404 -4.83 -19.89 -4.57
CA VAL A 404 -4.19 -20.35 -5.81
C VAL A 404 -3.79 -19.16 -6.66
N GLY A 405 -2.52 -19.09 -7.02
CA GLY A 405 -1.98 -18.14 -7.99
C GLY A 405 -1.60 -18.82 -9.30
N GLU A 406 -1.76 -18.12 -10.42
CA GLU A 406 -1.27 -18.48 -11.76
C GLU A 406 -0.25 -17.43 -12.20
N ALA A 407 0.93 -17.85 -12.67
CA ALA A 407 2.00 -16.94 -13.03
C ALA A 407 2.65 -17.25 -14.37
N ALA A 408 2.09 -18.12 -15.23
CA ALA A 408 2.66 -18.38 -16.56
C ALA A 408 2.86 -17.08 -17.37
N GLY A 409 1.96 -16.10 -17.22
CA GLY A 409 2.04 -14.77 -17.83
C GLY A 409 3.20 -13.88 -17.33
N ALA A 410 3.91 -14.29 -16.29
CA ALA A 410 5.09 -13.60 -15.77
C ALA A 410 6.40 -14.13 -16.37
N TYR A 411 6.36 -15.19 -17.18
CA TYR A 411 7.54 -15.81 -17.77
C TYR A 411 7.60 -15.59 -19.28
N HIS A 412 8.82 -15.59 -19.83
CA HIS A 412 9.04 -15.41 -21.26
C HIS A 412 8.39 -16.53 -22.09
N ARG A 413 7.80 -16.18 -23.24
CA ARG A 413 7.00 -17.11 -24.06
C ARG A 413 7.82 -18.24 -24.69
N SER A 414 9.13 -18.04 -24.85
CA SER A 414 10.06 -19.06 -25.34
C SER A 414 10.11 -20.32 -24.48
N LEU A 415 9.77 -20.22 -23.18
CA LEU A 415 9.71 -21.35 -22.27
C LEU A 415 8.51 -22.27 -22.56
N ARG A 416 7.56 -21.80 -23.39
CA ARG A 416 6.38 -22.55 -23.84
C ARG A 416 5.58 -23.11 -22.65
N LEU A 417 5.34 -22.27 -21.65
CA LEU A 417 4.58 -22.61 -20.45
C LEU A 417 3.08 -22.40 -20.71
N SER A 418 2.27 -23.38 -20.33
CA SER A 418 0.81 -23.28 -20.36
C SER A 418 0.22 -22.93 -18.99
N SER A 419 0.93 -23.24 -17.90
CA SER A 419 0.50 -22.94 -16.54
C SER A 419 1.69 -23.05 -15.58
N VAL A 420 1.78 -22.11 -14.65
CA VAL A 420 2.66 -22.14 -13.48
C VAL A 420 1.79 -21.80 -12.29
N ARG A 421 1.09 -22.81 -11.75
CA ARG A 421 0.16 -22.63 -10.63
C ARG A 421 0.82 -22.93 -9.32
N ARG A 422 0.57 -22.08 -8.33
CA ARG A 422 0.95 -22.32 -6.93
C ARG A 422 -0.28 -22.32 -6.05
N SER A 423 -0.49 -23.44 -5.37
CA SER A 423 -1.57 -23.64 -4.39
C SER A 423 -1.00 -23.59 -2.98
N LEU A 424 -1.52 -22.69 -2.14
CA LEU A 424 -1.13 -22.55 -0.74
C LEU A 424 -2.30 -22.96 0.16
N LEU A 425 -2.04 -23.93 1.04
CA LEU A 425 -3.00 -24.48 2.00
C LEU A 425 -2.47 -24.32 3.42
N LEU A 426 -3.01 -23.36 4.17
CA LEU A 426 -2.71 -23.26 5.59
C LEU A 426 -3.60 -24.24 6.35
N LEU A 427 -3.06 -25.43 6.59
CA LEU A 427 -3.78 -26.56 7.21
C LEU A 427 -3.98 -26.34 8.70
N ALA A 428 -2.99 -25.69 9.33
CA ALA A 428 -3.01 -25.26 10.72
C ALA A 428 -2.13 -24.01 10.87
N PRO A 429 -2.23 -23.24 11.97
CA PRO A 429 -1.43 -22.02 12.16
C PRO A 429 0.09 -22.22 12.00
N ASN A 430 0.61 -23.42 12.25
CA ASN A 430 2.04 -23.73 12.14
C ASN A 430 2.38 -24.63 10.94
N LEU A 431 1.44 -24.87 10.01
CA LEU A 431 1.62 -25.84 8.93
C LEU A 431 1.01 -25.34 7.62
N LEU A 432 1.87 -24.99 6.68
CA LEU A 432 1.52 -24.52 5.34
C LEU A 432 2.00 -25.55 4.31
N LEU A 433 1.07 -26.04 3.50
CA LEU A 433 1.35 -26.85 2.32
C LEU A 433 1.39 -25.95 1.07
N VAL A 434 2.44 -26.06 0.28
CA VAL A 434 2.61 -25.38 -1.01
C VAL A 434 2.74 -26.42 -2.10
N VAL A 435 1.86 -26.36 -3.10
CA VAL A 435 1.87 -27.26 -4.26
C VAL A 435 2.06 -26.43 -5.53
N ASP A 436 3.19 -26.65 -6.21
CA ASP A 436 3.46 -26.07 -7.52
C ASP A 436 3.07 -27.06 -8.63
N ASP A 437 2.23 -26.64 -9.55
CA ASP A 437 1.83 -27.39 -10.74
C ASP A 437 2.32 -26.65 -11.99
N ILE A 438 3.33 -27.22 -12.64
CA ILE A 438 4.00 -26.64 -13.80
C ILE A 438 3.59 -27.46 -15.02
N ARG A 439 3.04 -26.78 -16.03
CA ARG A 439 2.64 -27.41 -17.29
C ARG A 439 3.33 -26.75 -18.47
N VAL A 440 4.11 -27.55 -19.19
CA VAL A 440 4.78 -27.14 -20.42
C VAL A 440 4.02 -27.62 -21.65
N LEU A 441 4.08 -26.85 -22.73
CA LEU A 441 3.58 -27.26 -24.04
C LEU A 441 4.46 -28.36 -24.63
N ALA A 442 3.94 -29.07 -25.64
CA ALA A 442 4.59 -30.22 -26.26
C ALA A 442 5.98 -29.92 -26.86
N ASP A 443 6.21 -28.68 -27.26
CA ASP A 443 7.43 -28.18 -27.89
C ASP A 443 8.30 -27.33 -26.95
N SER A 444 8.05 -27.38 -25.63
CA SER A 444 8.94 -26.74 -24.66
C SER A 444 10.29 -27.45 -24.58
N HIS A 445 11.35 -26.67 -24.41
CA HIS A 445 12.71 -27.15 -24.17
C HIS A 445 13.08 -27.19 -22.68
N VAL A 446 12.19 -26.75 -21.79
CA VAL A 446 12.44 -26.73 -20.35
C VAL A 446 12.53 -28.16 -19.82
N THR A 447 13.57 -28.43 -19.05
CA THR A 447 13.83 -29.74 -18.43
C THR A 447 14.00 -29.67 -16.92
N HIS A 448 14.20 -28.47 -16.36
CA HIS A 448 14.43 -28.26 -14.93
C HIS A 448 13.63 -27.07 -14.40
N VAL A 449 13.32 -27.14 -13.10
CA VAL A 449 12.72 -26.05 -12.33
C VAL A 449 13.42 -25.92 -10.99
N SER A 450 13.67 -24.68 -10.58
CA SER A 450 14.28 -24.34 -9.30
C SER A 450 13.30 -23.51 -8.48
N ALA A 451 13.05 -23.93 -7.24
CA ALA A 451 12.22 -23.23 -6.27
C ALA A 451 13.08 -22.49 -5.25
N PHE A 452 12.76 -21.21 -5.01
CA PHE A 452 13.50 -20.34 -4.10
C PHE A 452 12.74 -20.06 -2.81
N PHE A 453 13.47 -20.08 -1.68
CA PHE A 453 12.97 -19.68 -0.36
C PHE A 453 13.99 -18.76 0.32
N ASN A 454 13.52 -17.62 0.83
CA ASN A 454 14.37 -16.57 1.38
C ASN A 454 14.09 -16.32 2.86
N ASN A 455 15.16 -15.99 3.60
CA ASN A 455 15.07 -15.43 4.94
C ASN A 455 16.13 -14.34 5.12
N HIS A 456 15.71 -13.08 5.29
CA HIS A 456 16.61 -11.93 5.44
C HIS A 456 17.11 -11.69 6.87
N GLU A 457 16.67 -12.50 7.83
CA GLU A 457 17.02 -12.34 9.25
C GLU A 457 17.90 -13.49 9.77
N ARG A 458 17.68 -14.69 9.26
CA ARG A 458 18.27 -15.92 9.75
C ARG A 458 18.81 -16.74 8.59
N ARG A 459 19.90 -17.44 8.85
CA ARG A 459 20.47 -18.39 7.90
C ARG A 459 19.73 -19.73 7.99
N PHE A 460 19.36 -20.28 6.83
CA PHE A 460 18.90 -21.66 6.74
C PHE A 460 20.05 -22.65 6.95
N THR A 461 19.75 -23.78 7.58
CA THR A 461 20.64 -24.94 7.70
C THR A 461 19.92 -26.19 7.20
N PRO A 462 20.63 -27.22 6.69
CA PRO A 462 20.00 -28.47 6.28
C PRO A 462 19.28 -29.13 7.45
N ALA A 463 18.02 -29.53 7.24
CA ALA A 463 17.21 -30.23 8.23
C ALA A 463 17.34 -31.75 8.08
N ARG A 464 17.21 -32.49 9.18
CA ARG A 464 17.25 -33.96 9.19
C ARG A 464 15.84 -34.53 9.24
N HIS A 465 15.27 -34.82 8.08
CA HIS A 465 13.98 -35.53 7.97
C HIS A 465 14.18 -36.97 7.49
N PRO A 466 13.45 -37.96 8.05
CA PRO A 466 13.49 -39.32 7.52
C PRO A 466 12.88 -39.33 6.10
N ALA A 467 13.72 -39.63 5.10
CA ALA A 467 13.35 -39.84 3.69
C ALA A 467 13.01 -38.63 2.81
N VAL A 468 13.10 -37.39 3.32
CA VAL A 468 12.97 -36.18 2.48
C VAL A 468 14.03 -35.13 2.86
N SER A 469 14.43 -34.32 1.90
CA SER A 469 15.29 -33.17 2.08
C SER A 469 14.50 -31.99 2.65
N GLY A 470 15.18 -31.13 3.39
CA GLY A 470 14.61 -29.93 3.98
C GLY A 470 15.67 -28.98 4.55
N VAL A 471 15.21 -27.82 4.98
CA VAL A 471 16.00 -26.79 5.67
C VAL A 471 15.25 -26.22 6.84
N GLU A 472 15.99 -25.71 7.83
CA GLU A 472 15.47 -25.09 9.04
C GLU A 472 16.16 -23.76 9.34
N VAL A 473 15.45 -22.90 10.05
CA VAL A 473 15.97 -21.75 10.76
C VAL A 473 15.76 -21.95 12.25
N THR A 474 16.74 -21.57 13.06
CA THR A 474 16.64 -21.55 14.53
C THR A 474 16.44 -20.11 15.00
N PHE A 475 15.45 -19.90 15.86
CA PHE A 475 15.15 -18.60 16.46
C PHE A 475 15.89 -18.40 17.79
N ASP A 476 15.94 -17.16 18.28
CA ASP A 476 16.74 -16.81 19.47
C ASP A 476 16.33 -17.57 20.74
N ASP A 477 15.09 -18.06 20.81
CA ASP A 477 14.56 -18.87 21.91
C ASP A 477 14.76 -20.38 21.71
N GLY A 478 15.45 -20.79 20.64
CA GLY A 478 15.73 -22.19 20.30
C GLY A 478 14.59 -22.89 19.56
N GLU A 479 13.44 -22.25 19.35
CA GLU A 479 12.39 -22.80 18.47
C GLU A 479 12.91 -22.88 17.02
N VAL A 480 12.37 -23.84 16.26
CA VAL A 480 12.72 -24.06 14.86
C VAL A 480 11.53 -23.81 13.94
N GLY A 481 11.81 -23.38 12.72
CA GLY A 481 10.86 -23.41 11.61
C GLY A 481 11.58 -23.81 10.34
N GLY A 482 10.89 -24.40 9.37
CA GLY A 482 11.58 -24.97 8.23
C GLY A 482 10.70 -25.26 7.03
N VAL A 483 11.33 -25.81 6.01
CA VAL A 483 10.71 -26.28 4.77
C VAL A 483 11.23 -27.68 4.48
N MET A 484 10.34 -28.61 4.16
CA MET A 484 10.70 -29.90 3.57
C MET A 484 9.96 -30.10 2.26
N TRP A 485 10.45 -30.99 1.39
CA TRP A 485 9.87 -31.10 0.06
C TRP A 485 10.01 -32.47 -0.60
N ARG A 486 9.12 -32.69 -1.56
CA ARG A 486 9.16 -33.81 -2.49
C ARG A 486 8.36 -33.51 -3.74
N SER A 487 8.78 -33.99 -4.91
CA SER A 487 7.94 -33.99 -6.10
C SER A 487 6.93 -35.15 -6.09
N ALA A 488 5.93 -35.10 -6.97
CA ALA A 488 4.98 -36.20 -7.15
C ALA A 488 5.64 -37.47 -7.72
N GLY A 489 6.65 -37.33 -8.58
CA GLY A 489 7.50 -38.43 -9.04
C GLY A 489 8.55 -38.89 -8.02
N GLY A 490 8.58 -38.29 -6.83
CA GLY A 490 9.32 -38.78 -5.67
C GLY A 490 10.71 -38.16 -5.46
N GLN A 491 11.13 -37.21 -6.30
CA GLN A 491 12.38 -36.46 -6.16
C GLN A 491 12.37 -35.64 -4.86
N SER A 492 13.47 -35.66 -4.11
CA SER A 492 13.66 -34.82 -2.93
C SER A 492 15.12 -34.35 -2.88
N PRO A 493 15.50 -33.45 -3.81
CA PRO A 493 16.89 -33.04 -3.99
C PRO A 493 17.41 -32.26 -2.78
N VAL A 494 18.72 -32.36 -2.52
CA VAL A 494 19.38 -31.51 -1.52
C VAL A 494 19.44 -30.08 -2.07
N ALA A 495 19.12 -29.10 -1.22
CA ALA A 495 19.12 -27.69 -1.64
C ALA A 495 20.50 -27.05 -1.53
N ASP A 496 20.76 -26.09 -2.42
CA ASP A 496 21.85 -25.13 -2.24
C ASP A 496 21.38 -24.01 -1.30
N ILE A 497 22.17 -23.73 -0.26
CA ILE A 497 21.90 -22.62 0.67
C ILE A 497 22.97 -21.56 0.49
N VAL A 498 22.62 -20.49 -0.21
CA VAL A 498 23.55 -19.45 -0.64
C VAL A 498 23.25 -18.15 0.11
N PRO A 499 24.18 -17.58 0.89
CA PRO A 499 24.05 -16.22 1.37
C PRO A 499 24.21 -15.27 0.18
N ARG A 500 23.18 -14.45 -0.09
CA ARG A 500 23.20 -13.44 -1.16
C ARG A 500 23.35 -12.07 -0.53
N ASN A 501 24.45 -11.39 -0.87
CA ASN A 501 24.71 -10.02 -0.46
C ASN A 501 24.36 -9.07 -1.60
N TYR A 502 23.66 -7.98 -1.28
CA TYR A 502 23.33 -6.94 -2.25
C TYR A 502 23.23 -5.57 -1.58
N SER A 503 23.43 -4.53 -2.38
CA SER A 503 23.27 -3.15 -1.94
C SER A 503 21.79 -2.80 -1.88
N SER A 504 21.35 -2.24 -0.76
CA SER A 504 20.05 -1.58 -0.63
C SER A 504 20.22 -0.07 -0.43
N SER A 505 19.12 0.67 -0.50
CA SER A 505 19.08 2.11 -0.18
C SER A 505 19.55 2.45 1.25
N ARG A 506 19.66 1.45 2.14
CA ARG A 506 20.13 1.59 3.53
C ARG A 506 21.41 0.80 3.81
N GLY A 507 22.20 0.50 2.77
CA GLY A 507 23.46 -0.23 2.88
C GLY A 507 23.33 -1.73 2.56
N PRO A 508 24.37 -2.54 2.81
CA PRO A 508 24.37 -3.94 2.45
C PRO A 508 23.27 -4.71 3.19
N LEU A 509 22.57 -5.57 2.46
CA LEU A 509 21.66 -6.58 2.99
C LEU A 509 22.19 -7.96 2.62
N THR A 510 21.87 -8.93 3.47
CA THR A 510 22.17 -10.34 3.25
C THR A 510 20.87 -11.12 3.41
N THR A 511 20.55 -11.97 2.44
CA THR A 511 19.46 -12.95 2.56
C THR A 511 20.01 -14.36 2.48
N SER A 512 19.47 -15.26 3.29
CA SER A 512 19.70 -16.69 3.15
C SER A 512 18.78 -17.22 2.08
N ASN A 513 19.36 -17.53 0.92
CA ASN A 513 18.63 -17.97 -0.26
C ASN A 513 18.77 -19.48 -0.43
N VAL A 514 17.66 -20.21 -0.35
CA VAL A 514 17.58 -21.66 -0.56
C VAL A 514 17.13 -21.89 -2.00
N ASN A 515 17.87 -22.70 -2.75
CA ASN A 515 17.56 -23.13 -4.11
C ASN A 515 17.33 -24.64 -4.13
N VAL A 516 16.12 -25.06 -4.51
CA VAL A 516 15.76 -26.48 -4.66
C VAL A 516 15.51 -26.78 -6.14
N THR A 517 16.40 -27.54 -6.77
CA THR A 517 16.34 -27.85 -8.21
C THR A 517 15.82 -29.25 -8.51
N TYR A 518 14.81 -29.34 -9.36
CA TYR A 518 14.17 -30.59 -9.79
C TYR A 518 14.30 -30.77 -11.31
N ALA A 519 14.40 -32.02 -11.75
CA ALA A 519 14.11 -32.35 -13.14
C ALA A 519 12.58 -32.35 -13.34
N LEU A 520 12.11 -31.86 -14.49
CA LEU A 520 10.69 -31.95 -14.85
C LEU A 520 10.27 -33.41 -15.08
N GLU A 521 9.07 -33.75 -14.61
CA GLU A 521 8.51 -35.11 -14.62
C GLU A 521 7.59 -35.32 -15.84
N GLY A 522 8.07 -34.89 -17.00
CA GLY A 522 7.30 -34.83 -18.24
C GLY A 522 6.57 -33.49 -18.42
N ARG A 523 5.42 -33.51 -19.09
CA ARG A 523 4.68 -32.27 -19.45
C ARG A 523 3.97 -31.61 -18.28
N HIS A 524 3.72 -32.36 -17.22
CA HIS A 524 3.11 -31.88 -15.99
C HIS A 524 4.01 -32.31 -14.83
N THR A 525 4.61 -31.32 -14.19
CA THR A 525 5.45 -31.53 -13.00
C THR A 525 4.73 -30.97 -11.79
N ARG A 526 4.75 -31.72 -10.69
CA ARG A 526 4.17 -31.30 -9.42
C ARG A 526 5.21 -31.33 -8.31
N LEU A 527 5.41 -30.19 -7.66
CA LEU A 527 6.32 -30.04 -6.52
C LEU A 527 5.51 -29.79 -5.26
N VAL A 528 5.87 -30.45 -4.16
CA VAL A 528 5.21 -30.30 -2.87
C VAL A 528 6.24 -29.81 -1.85
N HIS A 529 5.96 -28.67 -1.24
CA HIS A 529 6.76 -28.10 -0.15
C HIS A 529 5.86 -27.93 1.08
N VAL A 530 6.38 -28.27 2.25
CA VAL A 530 5.68 -28.09 3.54
C VAL A 530 6.51 -27.15 4.40
N VAL A 531 5.97 -25.96 4.65
CA VAL A 531 6.57 -24.96 5.53
C VAL A 531 5.95 -25.10 6.92
N TYR A 532 6.77 -25.19 7.95
CA TYR A 532 6.31 -25.47 9.31
C TYR A 532 6.97 -24.57 10.37
N GLY A 533 6.25 -24.37 11.47
CA GLY A 533 6.79 -23.84 12.72
C GLY A 533 7.03 -24.94 13.76
N ALA A 534 7.64 -24.58 14.89
CA ALA A 534 8.10 -25.52 15.93
C ALA A 534 7.01 -26.46 16.47
N ARG A 535 5.74 -26.04 16.41
CA ARG A 535 4.60 -26.79 16.94
C ARG A 535 3.99 -27.80 15.98
N ALA A 536 4.44 -27.84 14.72
CA ALA A 536 3.90 -28.71 13.69
C ALA A 536 4.99 -29.28 12.78
N VAL A 537 6.18 -29.58 13.33
CA VAL A 537 7.26 -30.25 12.60
C VAL A 537 6.73 -31.57 12.01
N PRO A 538 6.72 -31.73 10.68
CA PRO A 538 6.27 -32.95 10.07
C PRO A 538 7.26 -34.09 10.31
N THR A 539 6.73 -35.28 10.56
CA THR A 539 7.49 -36.53 10.71
C THR A 539 7.44 -37.38 9.45
N SER A 540 6.49 -37.12 8.55
CA SER A 540 6.36 -37.81 7.26
C SER A 540 5.67 -36.92 6.23
N LEU A 541 6.15 -37.02 4.98
CA LEU A 541 5.54 -36.44 3.79
C LEU A 541 5.42 -37.52 2.71
N ARG A 542 4.18 -37.86 2.33
CA ARG A 542 3.89 -38.79 1.23
C ARG A 542 3.11 -38.08 0.14
N VAL A 543 3.52 -38.26 -1.10
CA VAL A 543 2.86 -37.69 -2.28
C VAL A 543 2.55 -38.83 -3.24
N VAL A 544 1.28 -38.95 -3.65
CA VAL A 544 0.82 -39.95 -4.60
C VAL A 544 -0.17 -39.28 -5.55
N GLY A 545 0.29 -38.98 -6.77
CA GLY A 545 -0.54 -38.28 -7.76
C GLY A 545 -1.04 -36.93 -7.23
N ASP A 546 -2.36 -36.83 -7.04
CA ASP A 546 -3.00 -35.61 -6.55
C ASP A 546 -3.12 -35.49 -5.02
N ARG A 547 -2.74 -36.54 -4.30
CA ARG A 547 -2.85 -36.65 -2.85
C ARG A 547 -1.52 -36.40 -2.16
N VAL A 548 -1.58 -35.56 -1.12
CA VAL A 548 -0.48 -35.25 -0.20
C VAL A 548 -0.92 -35.65 1.21
N VAL A 549 -0.13 -36.50 1.86
CA VAL A 549 -0.33 -36.89 3.25
C VAL A 549 0.82 -36.34 4.08
N ILE A 550 0.48 -35.50 5.05
CA ILE A 550 1.42 -34.89 5.99
C ILE A 550 1.10 -35.43 7.38
N THR A 551 2.09 -36.01 8.04
CA THR A 551 1.95 -36.46 9.43
C THR A 551 2.89 -35.65 10.30
N THR A 552 2.40 -35.20 11.44
CA THR A 552 3.15 -34.53 12.51
C THR A 552 3.08 -35.40 13.76
N ALA A 553 3.73 -34.98 14.85
CA ALA A 553 3.62 -35.69 16.13
C ALA A 553 2.19 -35.74 16.70
N ARG A 554 1.30 -34.81 16.31
CA ARG A 554 -0.04 -34.66 16.88
C ARG A 554 -1.19 -34.93 15.91
N ASP A 555 -0.97 -34.64 14.63
CA ASP A 555 -2.02 -34.62 13.61
C ASP A 555 -1.54 -35.24 12.30
N SER A 556 -2.50 -35.70 11.49
CA SER A 556 -2.31 -36.12 10.10
C SER A 556 -3.30 -35.39 9.21
N TYR A 557 -2.83 -34.98 8.03
CA TYR A 557 -3.60 -34.23 7.04
C TYR A 557 -3.51 -34.97 5.71
N ASN A 558 -4.66 -35.34 5.15
CA ASN A 558 -4.78 -35.95 3.83
C ASN A 558 -5.43 -34.94 2.89
N VAL A 559 -4.61 -34.36 2.01
CA VAL A 559 -4.98 -33.26 1.14
C VAL A 559 -5.00 -33.75 -0.30
N THR A 560 -6.09 -33.47 -1.01
CA THR A 560 -6.18 -33.70 -2.47
C THR A 560 -6.20 -32.34 -3.16
N VAL A 561 -5.26 -32.08 -4.07
CA VAL A 561 -5.19 -30.81 -4.83
C VAL A 561 -5.30 -31.11 -6.33
N ARG A 562 -6.39 -30.67 -6.95
CA ARG A 562 -6.64 -30.85 -8.38
C ARG A 562 -6.28 -29.58 -9.14
N THR A 563 -5.70 -29.73 -10.33
CA THR A 563 -5.28 -28.57 -11.16
C THR A 563 -5.97 -28.45 -12.51
N SER A 564 -6.87 -29.37 -12.80
CA SER A 564 -7.81 -29.28 -13.92
C SER A 564 -9.17 -29.73 -13.41
N VAL A 565 -10.12 -28.81 -13.36
CA VAL A 565 -11.51 -29.10 -13.00
C VAL A 565 -12.35 -28.75 -14.22
N THR A 566 -12.76 -29.75 -15.00
CA THR A 566 -13.74 -29.57 -16.08
C THR A 566 -15.12 -29.65 -15.45
N GLY A 567 -15.66 -28.51 -15.01
CA GLY A 567 -17.00 -28.39 -14.43
C GLY A 567 -17.03 -27.68 -13.07
N VAL A 568 -18.09 -26.92 -12.80
CA VAL A 568 -18.28 -26.10 -11.58
C VAL A 568 -18.53 -26.97 -10.32
N SER A 569 -18.83 -28.27 -10.49
CA SER A 569 -19.26 -29.19 -9.42
C SER A 569 -18.17 -30.04 -8.79
N LEU A 570 -16.95 -30.07 -9.34
CA LEU A 570 -15.86 -30.88 -8.80
C LEU A 570 -14.99 -30.05 -7.84
N PRO A 571 -14.58 -30.62 -6.69
CA PRO A 571 -13.75 -29.89 -5.74
C PRO A 571 -12.35 -29.65 -6.30
N LEU A 572 -11.88 -28.41 -6.16
CA LEU A 572 -10.51 -28.02 -6.51
C LEU A 572 -9.53 -28.55 -5.47
N CYS A 573 -9.94 -28.55 -4.19
CA CYS A 573 -9.18 -29.15 -3.11
C CYS A 573 -10.09 -29.75 -2.04
N SER A 574 -9.63 -30.83 -1.40
CA SER A 574 -10.23 -31.37 -0.18
C SER A 574 -9.16 -31.67 0.86
N VAL A 575 -9.41 -31.34 2.12
CA VAL A 575 -8.55 -31.60 3.27
C VAL A 575 -9.31 -32.48 4.24
N VAL A 576 -8.77 -33.64 4.57
CA VAL A 576 -9.26 -34.50 5.66
C VAL A 576 -8.26 -34.42 6.81
N THR A 577 -8.72 -33.98 7.97
CA THR A 577 -7.89 -33.84 9.18
C THR A 577 -7.85 -35.12 10.01
N SER A 578 -6.98 -35.15 11.03
CA SER A 578 -6.88 -36.22 12.04
C SER A 578 -8.20 -36.50 12.76
N ARG A 579 -9.09 -35.49 12.84
CA ARG A 579 -10.41 -35.59 13.47
C ARG A 579 -11.50 -36.09 12.51
N HIS A 580 -11.12 -36.50 11.30
CA HIS A 580 -12.01 -36.84 10.18
C HIS A 580 -12.91 -35.69 9.69
N ASP A 581 -12.62 -34.45 10.09
CA ASP A 581 -13.25 -33.27 9.51
C ASP A 581 -12.79 -33.12 8.06
N THR A 582 -13.76 -32.94 7.15
CA THR A 582 -13.49 -32.72 5.73
C THR A 582 -13.80 -31.28 5.34
N VAL A 583 -12.78 -30.56 4.87
CA VAL A 583 -12.92 -29.21 4.32
C VAL A 583 -12.75 -29.28 2.81
N THR A 584 -13.71 -28.76 2.06
CA THR A 584 -13.71 -28.83 0.60
C THR A 584 -13.76 -27.44 -0.01
N PHE A 585 -12.92 -27.20 -1.00
CA PHE A 585 -12.82 -25.94 -1.72
C PHE A 585 -13.16 -26.12 -3.19
N TYR A 586 -13.90 -25.16 -3.73
CA TYR A 586 -14.31 -25.11 -5.13
C TYR A 586 -13.64 -23.93 -5.85
N VAL A 587 -13.72 -23.91 -7.18
CA VAL A 587 -13.28 -22.76 -7.97
C VAL A 587 -14.25 -21.60 -7.71
N VAL A 588 -13.81 -20.61 -6.93
CA VAL A 588 -14.57 -19.40 -6.64
C VAL A 588 -13.67 -18.22 -6.95
N LYS A 589 -14.13 -17.33 -7.85
CA LYS A 589 -13.41 -16.09 -8.15
C LYS A 589 -13.31 -15.27 -6.86
N PRO A 590 -12.10 -14.86 -6.44
CA PRO A 590 -11.94 -14.13 -5.19
C PRO A 590 -12.62 -12.77 -5.29
N GLN A 591 -13.23 -12.34 -4.19
CA GLN A 591 -13.83 -11.02 -4.06
C GLN A 591 -12.91 -10.11 -3.26
N THR A 592 -12.85 -8.85 -3.67
CA THR A 592 -12.07 -7.82 -2.99
C THR A 592 -12.53 -7.62 -1.55
N GLY A 593 -11.58 -7.47 -0.64
CA GLY A 593 -11.86 -7.14 0.76
C GLY A 593 -11.66 -8.32 1.72
N SER A 594 -12.21 -8.16 2.92
CA SER A 594 -12.09 -9.12 4.01
C SER A 594 -13.06 -10.29 3.84
N LEU A 595 -12.56 -11.50 4.10
CA LEU A 595 -13.27 -12.76 4.09
C LEU A 595 -13.12 -13.40 5.48
N THR A 596 -14.24 -13.57 6.17
CA THR A 596 -14.31 -14.25 7.46
C THR A 596 -14.55 -15.74 7.29
N ASN A 597 -14.30 -16.49 8.36
CA ASN A 597 -14.42 -17.95 8.35
C ASN A 597 -15.86 -18.38 8.04
N SER A 598 -16.05 -19.06 6.91
CA SER A 598 -17.36 -19.57 6.51
C SER A 598 -17.56 -21.02 6.98
N SER A 599 -18.81 -21.36 7.34
CA SER A 599 -19.21 -22.76 7.61
C SER A 599 -19.24 -23.55 6.30
N PRO A 600 -18.97 -24.87 6.31
CA PRO A 600 -19.00 -25.69 5.10
C PRO A 600 -20.39 -25.62 4.46
N LYS A 601 -20.48 -25.02 3.26
CA LYS A 601 -21.72 -25.03 2.48
C LYS A 601 -21.92 -26.45 1.95
N VAL A 602 -22.86 -27.18 2.54
CA VAL A 602 -23.52 -28.30 1.86
C VAL A 602 -24.29 -27.67 0.70
N GLY A 603 -23.86 -27.97 -0.54
CA GLY A 603 -24.46 -27.38 -1.71
C GLY A 603 -25.92 -27.78 -1.85
N ASN A 604 -26.82 -26.79 -1.82
CA ASN A 604 -27.99 -26.80 -2.67
C ASN A 604 -27.95 -25.52 -3.50
N SER A 605 -28.19 -25.70 -4.79
CA SER A 605 -28.25 -24.68 -5.83
C SER A 605 -29.38 -23.67 -5.57
N ASP A 606 -29.26 -22.55 -6.28
CA ASP A 606 -30.27 -21.51 -6.52
C ASP A 606 -30.27 -20.33 -5.56
N VAL A 607 -29.74 -19.21 -6.05
CA VAL A 607 -30.30 -17.89 -5.75
C VAL A 607 -30.36 -17.08 -7.03
N ASN A 608 -31.54 -17.13 -7.66
CA ASN A 608 -32.08 -16.05 -8.48
C ASN A 608 -32.88 -15.08 -7.58
N SER A 609 -33.31 -13.96 -8.16
CA SER A 609 -34.04 -12.79 -7.59
C SER A 609 -33.09 -11.70 -7.05
N ALA A 610 -32.96 -10.50 -7.63
CA ALA A 610 -33.95 -9.61 -8.23
C ALA A 610 -35.11 -9.31 -7.27
N ASP A 611 -34.94 -8.30 -6.42
CA ASP A 611 -35.98 -7.32 -6.07
C ASP A 611 -35.48 -6.31 -5.03
N ILE A 612 -35.25 -5.06 -5.45
CA ILE A 612 -35.39 -3.89 -4.58
C ILE A 612 -36.06 -2.79 -5.41
N GLY A 613 -37.36 -2.58 -5.14
CA GLY A 613 -38.19 -1.54 -5.74
C GLY A 613 -37.85 -0.12 -5.25
N PRO A 614 -38.42 0.92 -5.89
CA PRO A 614 -37.96 2.30 -5.79
C PRO A 614 -38.72 3.09 -4.72
N ALA A 615 -38.01 3.97 -4.01
CA ALA A 615 -38.38 5.38 -3.77
C ALA A 615 -37.72 5.92 -2.49
N LEU A 616 -36.99 7.02 -2.65
CA LEU A 616 -37.16 8.29 -1.91
C LEU A 616 -36.03 9.21 -2.38
N GLN A 617 -36.36 10.17 -3.23
CA GLN A 617 -35.46 11.27 -3.61
C GLN A 617 -35.54 12.38 -2.56
N PRO A 618 -34.41 12.84 -2.02
CA PRO A 618 -34.27 14.19 -1.50
C PRO A 618 -33.55 15.06 -2.53
N GLN A 619 -34.03 16.30 -2.69
CA GLN A 619 -33.47 17.29 -3.61
C GLN A 619 -31.97 17.53 -3.38
N ARG A 620 -31.20 17.54 -4.49
CA ARG A 620 -29.73 17.60 -4.49
C ARG A 620 -29.20 19.04 -4.34
N PRO A 621 -28.25 19.30 -3.42
CA PRO A 621 -27.44 20.51 -3.43
C PRO A 621 -26.38 20.49 -4.56
N LEU A 622 -25.98 21.68 -5.01
CA LEU A 622 -25.18 21.99 -6.21
C LEU A 622 -23.76 21.39 -6.32
N TYR A 623 -23.30 20.48 -5.44
CA TYR A 623 -21.91 19.96 -5.46
C TYR A 623 -21.75 18.46 -5.77
N GLU A 624 -22.80 17.75 -6.19
CA GLU A 624 -22.70 16.34 -6.66
C GLU A 624 -22.09 16.14 -8.08
N ARG A 625 -21.36 17.13 -8.62
CA ARG A 625 -20.84 17.05 -10.00
C ARG A 625 -19.54 16.26 -10.17
N GLN A 626 -18.85 15.86 -9.11
CA GLN A 626 -17.69 14.95 -9.25
C GLN A 626 -18.18 13.50 -9.34
N ARG A 627 -18.62 13.11 -10.53
CA ARG A 627 -18.72 11.69 -10.88
C ARG A 627 -17.30 11.18 -11.14
N TRP A 628 -16.81 10.32 -10.25
CA TRP A 628 -15.57 9.59 -10.48
C TRP A 628 -15.79 8.53 -11.57
N PRO A 629 -14.83 8.38 -12.50
CA PRO A 629 -14.90 7.34 -13.52
C PRO A 629 -14.93 5.96 -12.87
N ARG A 630 -15.76 5.06 -13.41
CA ARG A 630 -15.92 3.68 -12.90
C ARG A 630 -15.35 2.62 -13.86
N ASN A 631 -14.90 3.01 -15.04
CA ASN A 631 -14.25 2.11 -15.99
C ASN A 631 -13.04 2.80 -16.65
N PRO A 632 -12.05 2.04 -17.14
CA PRO A 632 -10.86 2.59 -17.78
C PRO A 632 -11.16 3.52 -18.95
N GLN A 633 -12.08 3.14 -19.83
CA GLN A 633 -12.46 3.94 -21.02
C GLN A 633 -12.95 5.35 -20.66
N SER A 634 -13.70 5.52 -19.57
CA SER A 634 -14.16 6.83 -19.11
C SER A 634 -13.02 7.72 -18.58
N VAL A 635 -11.95 7.14 -18.03
CA VAL A 635 -10.73 7.89 -17.65
C VAL A 635 -10.02 8.41 -18.89
N LEU A 636 -9.96 7.60 -19.96
CA LEU A 636 -9.33 7.94 -21.23
C LEU A 636 -10.06 9.06 -21.97
N GLN A 637 -11.39 9.05 -21.90
CA GLN A 637 -12.29 9.97 -22.62
C GLN A 637 -12.63 11.24 -21.83
N ALA A 638 -12.37 11.29 -20.52
CA ALA A 638 -12.69 12.46 -19.72
C ALA A 638 -11.91 13.70 -20.23
N PRO A 639 -12.60 14.82 -20.49
CA PRO A 639 -11.93 16.08 -20.80
C PRO A 639 -10.99 16.45 -19.64
N GLN A 640 -9.89 17.14 -19.93
CA GLN A 640 -9.12 17.79 -18.87
C GLN A 640 -10.10 18.62 -18.03
N SER A 641 -9.96 18.53 -16.70
CA SER A 641 -10.93 19.12 -15.76
C SER A 641 -11.39 20.51 -16.23
N PRO A 642 -12.71 20.77 -16.34
CA PRO A 642 -13.21 22.11 -16.68
C PRO A 642 -12.84 23.17 -15.62
N LEU A 643 -12.18 22.78 -14.52
CA LEU A 643 -11.59 23.67 -13.53
C LEU A 643 -10.29 24.34 -14.02
N VAL A 644 -9.77 23.97 -15.18
CA VAL A 644 -8.79 24.79 -15.93
C VAL A 644 -9.54 25.72 -16.89
N ARG A 645 -10.56 26.43 -16.39
CA ARG A 645 -10.80 27.77 -16.95
C ARG A 645 -9.58 28.62 -16.58
N PRO A 646 -9.18 29.61 -17.39
CA PRO A 646 -8.11 30.50 -17.00
C PRO A 646 -8.44 31.04 -15.61
N LEU A 647 -7.56 30.83 -14.63
CA LEU A 647 -7.62 31.45 -13.29
C LEU A 647 -7.67 33.01 -13.36
N HIS A 648 -7.65 33.58 -14.57
CA HIS A 648 -8.00 34.96 -14.88
C HIS A 648 -9.51 35.28 -14.73
N GLU A 649 -10.45 34.33 -14.85
CA GLU A 649 -11.89 34.63 -14.70
C GLU A 649 -12.36 34.79 -13.25
N LEU A 650 -11.51 34.50 -12.26
CA LEU A 650 -11.75 34.85 -10.84
C LEU A 650 -11.40 36.31 -10.50
N GLN A 651 -11.09 37.13 -11.51
CA GLN A 651 -11.01 38.58 -11.38
C GLN A 651 -12.42 39.19 -11.28
N ARG A 652 -13.04 39.12 -10.10
CA ARG A 652 -13.97 40.18 -9.66
C ARG A 652 -13.38 40.84 -8.43
N PRO A 653 -13.12 42.15 -8.44
CA PRO A 653 -13.01 42.89 -7.20
C PRO A 653 -14.38 42.79 -6.53
N LEU A 654 -14.44 42.34 -5.28
CA LEU A 654 -15.58 42.63 -4.42
C LEU A 654 -15.60 44.14 -4.18
N ARG A 655 -16.26 44.86 -5.09
CA ARG A 655 -16.79 46.20 -4.88
C ARG A 655 -18.26 46.16 -5.27
N ASP A 656 -19.11 46.01 -4.26
CA ASP A 656 -20.48 46.48 -4.31
C ASP A 656 -20.82 47.07 -2.92
N PRO A 657 -21.06 48.39 -2.82
CA PRO A 657 -21.54 49.02 -1.62
C PRO A 657 -23.07 49.09 -1.68
N SER A 658 -23.77 47.98 -1.44
CA SER A 658 -25.23 48.03 -1.30
C SER A 658 -25.83 46.78 -0.64
N VAL A 659 -25.69 46.66 0.69
CA VAL A 659 -26.68 45.92 1.49
C VAL A 659 -26.98 46.72 2.76
N GLN A 660 -28.24 47.11 2.85
CA GLN A 660 -28.84 47.88 3.93
C GLN A 660 -28.75 47.16 5.27
N SER A 661 -28.49 47.96 6.30
CA SER A 661 -28.48 47.60 7.72
C SER A 661 -29.85 47.10 8.19
N GLY A 662 -29.91 45.83 8.58
CA GLY A 662 -30.98 45.26 9.41
C GLY A 662 -30.59 45.30 10.89
N HIS A 663 -31.35 46.06 11.66
CA HIS A 663 -31.24 46.24 13.11
C HIS A 663 -31.28 44.94 13.92
N VAL A 664 -30.25 44.69 14.75
CA VAL A 664 -30.34 44.26 16.16
C VAL A 664 -28.97 44.56 16.81
N PRO A 665 -28.82 45.56 17.72
CA PRO A 665 -28.46 45.19 19.10
C PRO A 665 -28.81 46.29 20.15
N LEU A 666 -30.02 46.29 20.70
CA LEU A 666 -30.30 47.01 21.96
C LEU A 666 -30.90 46.07 23.01
N MET A 667 -31.71 45.10 22.58
CA MET A 667 -32.27 44.06 23.44
C MET A 667 -31.21 43.11 24.02
N PHE A 668 -30.14 42.79 23.28
CA PHE A 668 -29.09 41.88 23.76
C PHE A 668 -28.22 42.51 24.86
N TYR A 669 -27.97 43.82 24.77
CA TYR A 669 -27.23 44.56 25.79
C TYR A 669 -28.05 44.74 27.06
N LEU A 670 -29.34 45.09 26.95
CA LEU A 670 -30.24 45.22 28.10
C LEU A 670 -30.44 43.87 28.85
N ALA A 671 -30.48 42.75 28.13
CA ALA A 671 -30.56 41.42 28.74
C ALA A 671 -29.29 41.05 29.52
N CYS A 672 -28.11 41.35 28.99
CA CYS A 672 -26.84 41.11 29.68
C CYS A 672 -26.66 41.98 30.93
N THR A 673 -27.08 43.25 30.88
CA THR A 673 -27.01 44.16 32.05
C THR A 673 -27.97 43.73 33.17
N ALA A 674 -29.17 43.24 32.82
CA ALA A 674 -30.15 42.73 33.79
C ALA A 674 -29.65 41.47 34.52
N VAL A 675 -28.96 40.56 33.81
CA VAL A 675 -28.38 39.34 34.38
C VAL A 675 -27.25 39.67 35.35
N VAL A 676 -26.40 40.65 35.04
CA VAL A 676 -25.30 41.07 35.93
C VAL A 676 -25.82 41.79 37.18
N LEU A 677 -26.84 42.63 37.05
CA LEU A 677 -27.47 43.31 38.20
C LEU A 677 -28.23 42.33 39.13
N ALA A 678 -28.85 41.30 38.57
CA ALA A 678 -29.47 40.21 39.33
C ALA A 678 -28.43 39.37 40.09
N TYR A 679 -27.23 39.21 39.51
CA TYR A 679 -26.12 38.47 40.12
C TYR A 679 -25.47 39.24 41.28
N CYS A 680 -25.33 40.55 41.17
CA CYS A 680 -24.77 41.41 42.23
C CYS A 680 -25.67 41.54 43.47
N ARG A 681 -27.00 41.41 43.33
CA ARG A 681 -27.95 41.48 44.46
C ARG A 681 -27.98 40.23 45.35
N ARG A 682 -27.37 39.11 44.94
CA ARG A 682 -27.44 37.82 45.67
C ARG A 682 -26.22 37.47 46.55
N GLY A 683 -25.32 38.42 46.82
CA GLY A 683 -24.37 38.31 47.93
C GLY A 683 -23.29 37.23 47.83
N TYR A 684 -22.69 37.01 46.64
CA TYR A 684 -21.57 36.07 46.47
C TYR A 684 -20.19 36.73 46.63
N SER A 685 -19.21 35.91 47.05
CA SER A 685 -17.91 36.31 47.62
C SER A 685 -16.95 37.07 46.68
N HIS A 686 -15.94 37.69 47.30
CA HIS A 686 -14.97 38.64 46.71
C HIS A 686 -14.24 38.19 45.42
N ARG A 687 -14.25 36.90 45.04
CA ARG A 687 -13.56 36.42 43.82
C ARG A 687 -14.29 36.73 42.50
N TYR A 688 -15.58 37.06 42.53
CA TYR A 688 -16.36 37.33 41.30
C TYR A 688 -16.49 38.82 40.94
N LYS A 689 -16.11 39.74 41.84
CA LYS A 689 -16.11 41.19 41.57
C LYS A 689 -15.10 41.58 40.49
N PHE A 690 -14.00 40.85 40.38
CA PHE A 690 -12.94 41.12 39.39
C PHE A 690 -13.41 40.81 37.96
N ILE A 691 -14.13 39.69 37.77
CA ILE A 691 -14.67 39.26 36.47
C ILE A 691 -15.77 40.20 35.98
N ALA A 692 -16.64 40.66 36.90
CA ALA A 692 -17.67 41.64 36.56
C ALA A 692 -17.10 43.00 36.14
N CYS A 693 -16.07 43.51 36.84
CA CYS A 693 -15.37 44.74 36.44
C CYS A 693 -14.68 44.57 35.08
N SER A 694 -14.01 43.45 34.80
CA SER A 694 -13.37 43.21 33.50
C SER A 694 -14.37 43.17 32.34
N LEU A 695 -15.56 42.60 32.54
CA LEU A 695 -16.61 42.55 31.53
C LEU A 695 -17.26 43.92 31.26
N ILE A 696 -17.41 44.76 32.29
CA ILE A 696 -17.87 46.15 32.14
C ILE A 696 -16.83 46.98 31.36
N THR A 697 -15.54 46.83 31.67
CA THR A 697 -14.46 47.52 30.95
C THR A 697 -14.38 47.09 29.48
N LEU A 698 -14.52 45.79 29.18
CA LEU A 698 -14.59 45.29 27.80
C LEU A 698 -15.80 45.83 27.05
N SER A 699 -16.95 45.95 27.71
CA SER A 699 -18.18 46.50 27.11
C SER A 699 -18.06 48.00 26.82
N LEU A 700 -17.40 48.77 27.69
CA LEU A 700 -17.14 50.21 27.48
C LEU A 700 -16.09 50.45 26.38
N ILE A 701 -15.08 49.58 26.25
CA ILE A 701 -14.11 49.61 25.15
C ILE A 701 -14.81 49.31 23.82
N SER A 702 -15.70 48.32 23.77
CA SER A 702 -16.48 48.02 22.56
C SER A 702 -17.44 49.15 22.18
N LEU A 703 -17.97 49.90 23.14
CA LEU A 703 -18.80 51.09 22.87
C LEU A 703 -17.96 52.27 22.32
N SER A 704 -16.71 52.41 22.77
CA SER A 704 -15.78 53.45 22.27
C SER A 704 -15.32 53.20 20.83
N PHE A 705 -15.26 51.94 20.39
CA PHE A 705 -15.00 51.58 18.99
C PHE A 705 -16.22 51.74 18.06
N TYR A 706 -17.41 51.95 18.63
CA TYR A 706 -18.65 52.11 17.86
C TYR A 706 -19.04 53.58 17.63
N VAL A 707 -18.37 54.53 18.31
CA VAL A 707 -18.64 55.98 18.25
C VAL A 707 -17.54 56.74 17.48
N HIS A 708 -16.56 56.04 16.89
CA HIS A 708 -15.51 56.64 16.05
C HIS A 708 -15.48 56.08 14.63
#